data_AF-A0A6B9IZB0-F1
#
_entry.id   AF-A0A6B9IZB0-F1
#
_cell.length_a   1.000
_cell.length_b   1.000
_cell.length_c   1.000
_cell.angle_alpha   90.00
_cell.angle_beta   90.00
_cell.angle_gamma   90.00
#
_symmetry.space_group_name_H-M   'P 1'
#
loop_
_entity.id
_entity.type
_entity.pdbx_description
1 polymer ?
#
loop_
_entity_poly.entity_id
_entity_poly.type
_entity_poly.pdbx_seq_one_letter_code
_entity_poly.pdbx_strand_id
1 'polypeptide(L)'
;MKAFVLANFLGIAYAFSKNIEFVHKKSASDPSHDPPLNLLLDSSLDSLGQEKILALILRKDAIDAQCEKKLEEYCKNLENINLVPENVHPTLKGLCENAEKKCKNLKTQISTTSNNAKGYLEDIIVNISNGMLLGKTHCNYAHIQCVIFREFSSFSSICDEITEQCYRQINEDLVYEALLRALPRDLKSQAACEEKIKESCFKLNRESYYVLWSCFQEEYTCENLLKKKNDCKSLEKDIKNTLQGVYKLEVCYTLLEKCYFYLPNCKNEEIQSCVNLKKYCEEKNIIYPPLHSLSFNPLEFPPTLQEEIGFYRLRDEAAAHGVLIVNPISTGFDRFILLAYHIKNTAGNRTERCIKYLENCAFKYLTKELADLCNATNHTEICEKIDKEVQGECNSLQLAFQEKKLFKMESEAKSKLYTLNGLSEIIYEESYTSLLSKCTYIQSHCNNDLMDACIVLKVAYYRAQFYKLAKDELEKELFGLFRNLNSSGIRECAVKLTEKCQIVRNSSINLLSMCLKPKETCEALAEDRLSPRKGLSRSGETVNCAHLRNTKEVKDNLLSKNTDILANVDNCTTYLNRKCPRWFRREINPFNLTCVAHHKSCVIIIEDVQNHCLAFKENMESHDVIKKSEDNEKDNICFFWSGYCDMLVENCPDKLKLDNGEEGVCMKLKKNCETFREKLPLLKALMYNIKGSLKEKDTCIKKLNDYCAKSTHSNKTLEDSCKEYNKDENTRSETCEKLVKWIKILCNTLPVKLDKAAKDLENRANEFKKTRQEAEKAVNDSGLFLAISQTADGKQNHHLSVRSNIYSNNTAYVRLVRREDALDIEPSVRQGLAFDLVSLLIELYLEAKGICDHFIQECVLEDGCPKFKDSCDKIRKSCKEFVLPDAKLRATASISTTTLTESTTV
;
A
#
# COMPACT_ATOMS: atom_id res chain seq x y z
N MET A 1 -24.33 39.55 -1.90
CA MET A 1 -22.95 39.21 -2.35
C MET A 1 -22.38 37.92 -1.74
N LYS A 2 -22.77 37.50 -0.52
CA LYS A 2 -22.40 36.19 0.06
C LYS A 2 -23.03 34.95 -0.62
N ALA A 3 -24.07 35.12 -1.43
CA ALA A 3 -24.82 34.02 -2.06
C ALA A 3 -24.14 33.42 -3.31
N PHE A 4 -23.28 34.16 -4.01
CA PHE A 4 -22.67 33.70 -5.27
C PHE A 4 -21.40 32.85 -5.03
N VAL A 5 -20.77 32.98 -3.86
CA VAL A 5 -19.65 32.12 -3.45
C VAL A 5 -20.19 30.74 -3.07
N LEU A 6 -21.37 30.59 -2.44
CA LEU A 6 -21.92 29.30 -1.99
C LEU A 6 -22.16 28.21 -3.07
N ALA A 7 -22.16 28.56 -4.37
CA ALA A 7 -22.58 27.68 -5.46
C ALA A 7 -21.66 26.45 -5.66
N ASN A 8 -20.34 26.57 -5.49
CA ASN A 8 -19.36 25.52 -5.84
C ASN A 8 -18.94 24.55 -4.70
N PHE A 9 -19.43 24.73 -3.47
CA PHE A 9 -18.65 24.32 -2.30
C PHE A 9 -18.90 22.92 -1.68
N LEU A 10 -19.92 22.15 -2.07
CA LEU A 10 -20.24 20.86 -1.40
C LEU A 10 -20.08 19.61 -2.27
N GLY A 11 -20.24 19.70 -3.59
CA GLY A 11 -19.98 18.56 -4.49
C GLY A 11 -18.49 18.18 -4.55
N ILE A 12 -17.61 19.18 -4.46
CA ILE A 12 -16.16 18.98 -4.51
C ILE A 12 -15.64 18.26 -3.25
N ALA A 13 -16.31 18.41 -2.11
CA ALA A 13 -15.88 17.83 -0.82
C ALA A 13 -16.13 16.32 -0.73
N TYR A 14 -17.20 15.83 -1.36
CA TYR A 14 -17.49 14.39 -1.43
C TYR A 14 -16.43 13.65 -2.25
N ALA A 15 -15.84 14.34 -3.23
CA ALA A 15 -15.01 13.74 -4.26
C ALA A 15 -13.54 13.44 -3.94
N PHE A 16 -13.02 13.99 -2.85
CA PHE A 16 -11.61 13.82 -2.44
C PHE A 16 -11.44 12.98 -1.16
N SER A 17 -12.49 12.29 -0.70
CA SER A 17 -12.55 11.75 0.66
C SER A 17 -11.84 10.41 0.90
N LYS A 18 -11.27 9.72 -0.10
CA LYS A 18 -10.59 8.44 0.15
C LYS A 18 -9.27 8.38 -0.56
N ASN A 19 -8.22 8.66 0.18
CA ASN A 19 -6.89 8.25 -0.16
C ASN A 19 -6.01 8.47 1.06
N ILE A 20 -5.44 7.38 1.58
CA ILE A 20 -4.45 7.22 2.67
C ILE A 20 -5.02 6.36 3.80
N GLU A 21 -4.81 5.04 3.69
CA GLU A 21 -4.45 4.19 4.84
C GLU A 21 -3.76 2.92 4.34
N PHE A 22 -2.43 2.99 4.15
CA PHE A 22 -1.60 1.79 4.03
C PHE A 22 -0.19 2.06 4.57
N VAL A 23 -0.10 2.20 5.91
CA VAL A 23 1.17 2.06 6.62
C VAL A 23 0.87 1.35 7.95
N HIS A 24 1.63 0.29 8.22
CA HIS A 24 1.65 -0.59 9.41
C HIS A 24 0.70 -1.80 9.41
N LYS A 25 1.22 -2.96 9.01
CA LYS A 25 1.67 -4.01 9.95
C LYS A 25 2.31 -5.18 9.20
N LYS A 26 3.60 -5.38 9.43
CA LYS A 26 4.32 -6.65 9.20
C LYS A 26 4.43 -7.33 10.55
N SER A 27 4.46 -8.67 10.55
CA SER A 27 4.68 -9.61 11.68
C SER A 27 3.42 -10.10 12.40
N ALA A 28 3.04 -11.36 12.18
CA ALA A 28 3.00 -12.43 13.19
C ALA A 28 2.43 -13.73 12.57
N SER A 29 3.17 -14.82 12.73
CA SER A 29 2.87 -16.17 12.23
C SER A 29 1.77 -16.84 13.06
N ASP A 30 0.89 -17.59 12.39
CA ASP A 30 -0.23 -18.35 12.95
C ASP A 30 0.24 -19.63 13.69
N PRO A 31 -0.29 -19.94 14.90
CA PRO A 31 -0.18 -21.26 15.50
C PRO A 31 -1.45 -22.06 15.22
N SER A 32 -1.39 -23.07 14.34
CA SER A 32 -2.43 -24.10 14.28
C SER A 32 -1.89 -25.45 14.76
N HIS A 33 -2.74 -26.15 15.51
CA HIS A 33 -2.42 -27.38 16.23
C HIS A 33 -2.38 -28.63 15.34
N ASP A 34 -1.22 -29.31 15.35
CA ASP A 34 -1.08 -30.77 15.24
C ASP A 34 -0.66 -31.33 16.62
N PRO A 35 -0.79 -32.66 16.88
CA PRO A 35 -0.61 -33.26 18.22
C PRO A 35 0.80 -33.06 18.78
N PRO A 36 1.05 -33.30 20.09
CA PRO A 36 2.13 -32.64 20.83
C PRO A 36 3.51 -33.14 20.40
N LEU A 37 4.10 -32.48 19.42
CA LEU A 37 5.54 -32.46 19.23
C LEU A 37 6.11 -31.45 20.24
N ASN A 38 6.36 -31.94 21.45
CA ASN A 38 7.19 -31.25 22.41
C ASN A 38 8.57 -31.04 21.75
N LEU A 39 8.89 -29.85 21.23
CA LEU A 39 10.26 -29.34 21.02
C LEU A 39 10.26 -27.94 20.34
N LEU A 40 10.66 -26.94 21.12
CA LEU A 40 11.19 -25.61 20.74
C LEU A 40 10.26 -24.48 20.27
N LEU A 41 8.96 -24.68 20.05
CA LEU A 41 8.14 -23.60 19.47
C LEU A 41 7.84 -22.41 20.42
N ASP A 42 7.92 -22.60 21.74
CA ASP A 42 7.68 -21.54 22.75
C ASP A 42 8.95 -21.06 23.48
N SER A 43 10.11 -21.64 23.17
CA SER A 43 11.38 -21.30 23.83
C SER A 43 12.18 -20.31 22.99
N SER A 44 12.63 -19.22 23.60
CA SER A 44 13.56 -18.25 23.00
C SER A 44 14.78 -18.98 22.41
N LEU A 45 15.24 -18.58 21.22
CA LEU A 45 16.44 -19.17 20.60
C LEU A 45 17.71 -18.96 21.45
N ASP A 46 17.73 -17.94 22.33
CA ASP A 46 18.78 -17.76 23.33
C ASP A 46 18.83 -18.86 24.39
N SER A 47 17.76 -19.65 24.54
CA SER A 47 17.69 -20.81 25.45
C SER A 47 18.19 -22.11 24.81
N LEU A 48 18.67 -22.07 23.57
CA LEU A 48 19.30 -23.23 22.94
C LEU A 48 20.50 -23.71 23.76
N GLY A 49 20.57 -25.02 23.99
CA GLY A 49 21.64 -25.65 24.74
C GLY A 49 23.01 -25.44 24.10
N GLN A 50 24.07 -25.58 24.91
CA GLN A 50 25.46 -25.37 24.46
C GLN A 50 25.82 -26.30 23.30
N GLU A 51 25.25 -27.50 23.26
CA GLU A 51 25.42 -28.49 22.20
C GLU A 51 24.95 -27.96 20.84
N LYS A 52 23.80 -27.29 20.77
CA LYS A 52 23.26 -26.75 19.50
C LYS A 52 23.99 -25.48 19.06
N ILE A 53 24.35 -24.61 20.00
CA ILE A 53 25.16 -23.42 19.70
C ILE A 53 26.54 -23.84 19.16
N LEU A 54 27.18 -24.83 19.79
CA LEU A 54 28.46 -25.35 19.32
C LEU A 54 28.34 -25.99 17.93
N ALA A 55 27.26 -26.74 17.67
CA ALA A 55 26.97 -27.30 16.35
C ALA A 55 26.70 -26.22 15.28
N LEU A 56 26.03 -25.12 15.60
CA LEU A 56 25.82 -23.99 14.66
C LEU A 56 27.15 -23.30 14.28
N ILE A 57 28.06 -23.14 15.24
CA ILE A 57 29.34 -22.46 15.03
C ILE A 57 30.28 -23.35 14.21
N LEU A 58 30.54 -24.57 14.70
CA LEU A 58 31.56 -25.47 14.15
C LEU A 58 31.02 -26.49 13.14
N ARG A 59 29.71 -26.58 12.98
CA ARG A 59 29.05 -27.52 12.06
C ARG A 59 29.48 -28.96 12.38
N LYS A 60 29.85 -29.76 11.38
CA LYS A 60 30.29 -31.15 11.58
C LYS A 60 31.55 -31.26 12.45
N ASP A 61 32.39 -30.22 12.47
CA ASP A 61 33.64 -30.26 13.21
C ASP A 61 33.43 -30.29 14.73
N ALA A 62 32.22 -29.98 15.21
CA ALA A 62 31.86 -30.05 16.63
C ALA A 62 31.96 -31.46 17.24
N ILE A 63 31.93 -32.50 16.40
CA ILE A 63 32.06 -33.90 16.83
C ILE A 63 33.36 -34.56 16.35
N ASP A 64 34.14 -33.86 15.53
CA ASP A 64 35.39 -34.34 14.95
C ASP A 64 36.58 -34.00 15.86
N ALA A 65 37.75 -34.59 15.55
CA ALA A 65 38.99 -34.32 16.27
C ALA A 65 39.44 -32.84 16.14
N GLN A 66 38.86 -32.07 15.22
CA GLN A 66 39.17 -30.66 15.01
C GLN A 66 38.36 -29.71 15.91
N CYS A 67 37.40 -30.20 16.71
CA CYS A 67 36.51 -29.37 17.51
C CYS A 67 37.27 -28.34 18.36
N GLU A 68 38.28 -28.80 19.11
CA GLU A 68 39.07 -27.95 20.02
C GLU A 68 39.76 -26.82 19.26
N LYS A 69 40.55 -27.18 18.24
CA LYS A 69 41.29 -26.22 17.41
C LYS A 69 40.38 -25.18 16.76
N LYS A 70 39.24 -25.60 16.21
CA LYS A 70 38.30 -24.68 15.53
C LYS A 70 37.52 -23.81 16.52
N LEU A 71 37.21 -24.32 17.71
CA LEU A 71 36.57 -23.53 18.77
C LEU A 71 37.51 -22.44 19.28
N GLU A 72 38.78 -22.78 19.51
CA GLU A 72 39.82 -21.82 19.89
C GLU A 72 40.02 -20.75 18.81
N GLU A 73 40.09 -21.15 17.55
CA GLU A 73 40.19 -20.23 16.42
C GLU A 73 38.99 -19.28 16.35
N TYR A 74 37.77 -19.82 16.53
CA TYR A 74 36.55 -19.02 16.57
C TYR A 74 36.58 -17.98 17.71
N CYS A 75 36.87 -18.39 18.94
CA CYS A 75 36.92 -17.50 20.10
C CYS A 75 38.01 -16.43 19.93
N LYS A 76 39.21 -16.81 19.46
CA LYS A 76 40.29 -15.87 19.16
C LYS A 76 39.92 -14.86 18.06
N ASN A 77 39.17 -15.30 17.05
CA ASN A 77 38.70 -14.40 15.99
C ASN A 77 37.71 -13.35 16.53
N LEU A 78 36.86 -13.69 17.50
CA LEU A 78 36.01 -12.70 18.17
C LEU A 78 36.86 -11.66 18.94
N GLU A 79 37.85 -12.13 19.72
CA GLU A 79 38.75 -11.27 20.48
C GLU A 79 39.56 -10.32 19.58
N ASN A 80 40.10 -10.82 18.47
CA ASN A 80 40.85 -10.02 17.49
C ASN A 80 40.03 -8.85 16.94
N ILE A 81 38.70 -8.96 16.92
CA ILE A 81 37.77 -7.94 16.43
C ILE A 81 37.29 -7.01 17.57
N ASN A 82 37.78 -7.21 18.80
CA ASN A 82 37.30 -6.58 20.05
C ASN A 82 35.85 -6.96 20.41
N LEU A 83 35.41 -8.17 20.07
CA LEU A 83 34.11 -8.68 20.51
C LEU A 83 34.28 -9.50 21.78
N VAL A 84 33.46 -9.18 22.79
CA VAL A 84 33.34 -10.01 23.99
C VAL A 84 32.40 -11.17 23.66
N PRO A 85 32.82 -12.45 23.83
CA PRO A 85 31.99 -13.61 23.45
C PRO A 85 30.57 -13.58 24.06
N GLU A 86 30.44 -13.20 25.33
CA GLU A 86 29.14 -13.09 26.03
C GLU A 86 28.18 -12.06 25.40
N ASN A 87 28.72 -11.03 24.74
CA ASN A 87 27.92 -10.02 24.04
C ASN A 87 27.38 -10.53 22.70
N VAL A 88 28.06 -11.50 22.07
CA VAL A 88 27.62 -12.16 20.84
C VAL A 88 26.48 -13.13 21.17
N HIS A 89 26.69 -14.01 22.15
CA HIS A 89 25.65 -14.89 22.69
C HIS A 89 26.01 -15.31 24.13
N PRO A 90 25.06 -15.35 25.08
CA PRO A 90 25.36 -15.65 26.49
C PRO A 90 26.14 -16.97 26.70
N THR A 91 25.78 -18.00 25.95
CA THR A 91 26.43 -19.33 26.00
C THR A 91 27.92 -19.32 25.62
N LEU A 92 28.38 -18.33 24.85
CA LEU A 92 29.76 -18.29 24.36
C LEU A 92 30.77 -18.03 25.48
N LYS A 93 30.37 -17.37 26.57
CA LYS A 93 31.21 -17.22 27.76
C LYS A 93 31.76 -18.57 28.22
N GLY A 94 30.86 -19.53 28.44
CA GLY A 94 31.23 -20.88 28.85
C GLY A 94 31.96 -21.67 27.77
N LEU A 95 31.59 -21.51 26.49
CA LEU A 95 32.24 -22.24 25.40
C LEU A 95 33.70 -21.81 25.18
N CYS A 96 34.02 -20.52 25.34
CA CYS A 96 35.37 -19.99 25.12
C CYS A 96 36.32 -20.13 26.32
N GLU A 97 35.86 -20.52 27.50
CA GLU A 97 36.71 -20.68 28.70
C GLU A 97 37.62 -21.94 28.67
N ASN A 98 37.18 -23.05 28.06
CA ASN A 98 37.97 -24.28 27.93
C ASN A 98 37.46 -25.15 26.77
N ALA A 99 38.05 -24.98 25.59
CA ALA A 99 37.60 -25.64 24.37
C ALA A 99 37.69 -27.17 24.44
N GLU A 100 38.81 -27.72 24.91
CA GLU A 100 39.03 -29.17 25.02
C GLU A 100 37.94 -29.85 25.86
N LYS A 101 37.73 -29.37 27.09
CA LYS A 101 36.74 -29.92 28.02
C LYS A 101 35.33 -29.78 27.47
N LYS A 102 35.01 -28.66 26.80
CA LYS A 102 33.69 -28.42 26.22
C LYS A 102 33.41 -29.34 25.03
N CYS A 103 34.34 -29.44 24.09
CA CYS A 103 34.25 -30.38 22.98
C CYS A 103 34.07 -31.82 23.47
N LYS A 104 34.85 -32.26 24.45
CA LYS A 104 34.74 -33.62 25.01
C LYS A 104 33.39 -33.87 25.68
N ASN A 105 32.91 -32.93 26.50
CA ASN A 105 31.67 -33.09 27.26
C ASN A 105 30.42 -33.00 26.38
N LEU A 106 30.43 -32.13 25.37
CA LEU A 106 29.27 -31.90 24.51
C LEU A 106 29.20 -32.87 23.34
N LYS A 107 30.30 -33.52 22.94
CA LYS A 107 30.31 -34.46 21.79
C LYS A 107 29.18 -35.49 21.83
N THR A 108 29.02 -36.20 22.95
CA THR A 108 27.95 -37.20 23.09
C THR A 108 26.57 -36.55 23.04
N GLN A 109 26.39 -35.38 23.66
CA GLN A 109 25.12 -34.65 23.64
C GLN A 109 24.76 -34.18 22.23
N ILE A 110 25.73 -33.69 21.46
CA ILE A 110 25.56 -33.30 20.06
C ILE A 110 25.17 -34.52 19.24
N SER A 111 25.88 -35.64 19.36
CA SER A 111 25.56 -36.87 18.62
C SER A 111 24.16 -37.40 18.96
N THR A 112 23.76 -37.40 20.23
CA THR A 112 22.40 -37.79 20.64
C THR A 112 21.36 -36.83 20.05
N THR A 113 21.60 -35.52 20.14
CA THR A 113 20.67 -34.50 19.64
C THR A 113 20.52 -34.58 18.12
N SER A 114 21.62 -34.74 17.38
CA SER A 114 21.60 -34.89 15.93
C SER A 114 20.90 -36.19 15.53
N ASN A 115 21.15 -37.31 16.20
CA ASN A 115 20.47 -38.57 15.88
C ASN A 115 18.97 -38.50 16.12
N ASN A 116 18.54 -37.87 17.21
CA ASN A 116 17.12 -37.66 17.48
C ASN A 116 16.49 -36.75 16.43
N ALA A 117 17.14 -35.62 16.11
CA ALA A 117 16.67 -34.71 15.06
C ALA A 117 16.55 -35.44 13.72
N LYS A 118 17.53 -36.25 13.35
CA LYS A 118 17.50 -37.08 12.14
C LYS A 118 16.31 -38.03 12.13
N GLY A 119 16.08 -38.79 13.21
CA GLY A 119 14.94 -39.71 13.30
C GLY A 119 13.61 -38.99 13.07
N TYR A 120 13.40 -37.82 13.68
CA TYR A 120 12.19 -37.01 13.44
C TYR A 120 12.06 -36.53 11.99
N LEU A 121 13.16 -36.15 11.34
CA LEU A 121 13.13 -35.74 9.94
C LEU A 121 12.81 -36.93 9.02
N GLU A 122 13.35 -38.11 9.31
CA GLU A 122 13.04 -39.36 8.59
C GLU A 122 11.55 -39.73 8.78
N ASP A 123 11.02 -39.61 10.00
CA ASP A 123 9.60 -39.83 10.28
C ASP A 123 8.71 -38.87 9.48
N ILE A 124 9.11 -37.60 9.36
CA ILE A 124 8.40 -36.62 8.51
C ILE A 124 8.35 -37.10 7.06
N ILE A 125 9.48 -37.55 6.50
CA ILE A 125 9.55 -38.05 5.11
C ILE A 125 8.65 -39.29 4.91
N VAL A 126 8.70 -40.24 5.84
CA VAL A 126 7.86 -41.45 5.80
C VAL A 126 6.38 -41.07 5.85
N ASN A 127 6.01 -40.12 6.72
CA ASN A 127 4.62 -39.69 6.83
C ASN A 127 4.14 -38.94 5.58
N ILE A 128 4.98 -38.12 4.95
CA ILE A 128 4.68 -37.49 3.65
C ILE A 128 4.39 -38.57 2.59
N SER A 129 5.22 -39.61 2.55
CA SER A 129 5.04 -40.73 1.61
C SER A 129 3.73 -41.49 1.83
N ASN A 130 3.22 -41.48 3.06
CA ASN A 130 1.94 -42.07 3.46
C ASN A 130 0.74 -41.11 3.29
N GLY A 131 0.92 -39.95 2.66
CA GLY A 131 -0.15 -39.00 2.36
C GLY A 131 -0.44 -37.97 3.46
N MET A 132 0.44 -37.80 4.45
CA MET A 132 0.34 -36.71 5.43
C MET A 132 0.58 -35.36 4.75
N LEU A 133 -0.28 -34.38 5.02
CA LEU A 133 -0.07 -32.99 4.61
C LEU A 133 0.96 -32.33 5.54
N LEU A 134 1.98 -31.70 4.94
CA LEU A 134 3.09 -31.12 5.69
C LEU A 134 2.74 -29.72 6.22
N GLY A 135 2.27 -29.64 7.47
CA GLY A 135 1.95 -28.34 8.09
C GLY A 135 3.16 -27.41 8.24
N LYS A 136 2.91 -26.09 8.30
CA LYS A 136 3.92 -25.03 8.50
C LYS A 136 4.85 -25.31 9.70
N THR A 137 4.32 -25.91 10.77
CA THR A 137 5.07 -26.28 11.97
C THR A 137 6.18 -27.30 11.68
N HIS A 138 5.88 -28.33 10.88
CA HIS A 138 6.87 -29.33 10.47
C HIS A 138 7.96 -28.70 9.60
N CYS A 139 7.58 -27.80 8.68
CA CYS A 139 8.54 -27.06 7.86
C CYS A 139 9.44 -26.15 8.68
N ASN A 140 8.89 -25.44 9.67
CA ASN A 140 9.68 -24.61 10.57
C ASN A 140 10.65 -25.44 11.40
N TYR A 141 10.20 -26.58 11.95
CA TYR A 141 11.05 -27.51 12.68
C TYR A 141 12.18 -28.03 11.80
N ALA A 142 11.85 -28.52 10.61
CA ALA A 142 12.84 -29.04 9.66
C ALA A 142 13.85 -27.98 9.26
N HIS A 143 13.40 -26.75 8.96
CA HIS A 143 14.27 -25.63 8.67
C HIS A 143 15.27 -25.37 9.80
N ILE A 144 14.81 -25.34 11.06
CA ILE A 144 15.69 -25.16 12.23
C ILE A 144 16.72 -26.29 12.32
N GLN A 145 16.30 -27.55 12.27
CA GLN A 145 17.23 -28.68 12.38
C GLN A 145 18.23 -28.70 11.23
N CYS A 146 17.78 -28.39 10.01
CA CYS A 146 18.64 -28.33 8.83
C CYS A 146 19.63 -27.16 8.87
N VAL A 147 19.28 -26.02 9.45
CA VAL A 147 20.26 -24.94 9.66
C VAL A 147 21.35 -25.37 10.66
N ILE A 148 21.02 -26.17 11.67
CA ILE A 148 21.98 -26.64 12.70
C ILE A 148 22.84 -27.81 12.19
N PHE A 149 22.23 -28.85 11.62
CA PHE A 149 22.86 -30.16 11.43
C PHE A 149 23.18 -30.55 9.98
N ARG A 150 22.90 -29.70 8.98
CA ARG A 150 23.03 -30.09 7.57
C ARG A 150 24.39 -30.67 7.15
N GLU A 151 25.48 -30.20 7.73
CA GLU A 151 26.83 -30.69 7.39
C GLU A 151 27.20 -31.99 8.09
N PHE A 152 26.38 -32.47 9.03
CA PHE A 152 26.53 -33.78 9.65
C PHE A 152 26.19 -34.87 8.61
N SER A 153 26.77 -36.05 8.79
CA SER A 153 26.55 -37.17 7.89
C SER A 153 25.06 -37.49 7.74
N SER A 154 24.64 -37.74 6.49
CA SER A 154 23.27 -38.11 6.11
C SER A 154 22.19 -37.03 6.25
N PHE A 155 22.50 -35.80 6.71
CA PHE A 155 21.49 -34.74 6.78
C PHE A 155 21.21 -34.06 5.45
N SER A 156 22.23 -33.89 4.59
CA SER A 156 22.07 -33.06 3.38
C SER A 156 20.93 -33.53 2.48
N SER A 157 20.79 -34.83 2.22
CA SER A 157 19.73 -35.37 1.36
C SER A 157 18.35 -35.24 2.00
N ILE A 158 18.24 -35.58 3.28
CA ILE A 158 17.00 -35.46 4.08
C ILE A 158 16.52 -34.01 4.08
N CYS A 159 17.44 -33.06 4.30
CA CYS A 159 17.12 -31.64 4.30
C CYS A 159 16.72 -31.12 2.93
N ASP A 160 17.35 -31.58 1.85
CA ASP A 160 16.99 -31.19 0.48
C ASP A 160 15.59 -31.68 0.11
N GLU A 161 15.27 -32.92 0.45
CA GLU A 161 13.95 -33.53 0.23
C GLU A 161 12.86 -32.79 1.01
N ILE A 162 13.02 -32.59 2.32
CA ILE A 162 12.01 -31.88 3.12
C ILE A 162 11.86 -30.42 2.67
N THR A 163 12.96 -29.76 2.29
CA THR A 163 12.90 -28.39 1.77
C THR A 163 12.06 -28.30 0.50
N GLU A 164 12.24 -29.23 -0.43
CA GLU A 164 11.47 -29.31 -1.68
C GLU A 164 9.98 -29.54 -1.40
N GLN A 165 9.66 -30.46 -0.49
CA GLN A 165 8.27 -30.72 -0.08
C GLN A 165 7.62 -29.52 0.62
N CYS A 166 8.34 -28.84 1.53
CA CYS A 166 7.88 -27.62 2.17
C CYS A 166 7.60 -26.51 1.16
N TYR A 167 8.50 -26.31 0.18
CA TYR A 167 8.31 -25.34 -0.87
C TYR A 167 7.01 -25.60 -1.66
N ARG A 168 6.76 -26.87 -2.02
CA ARG A 168 5.54 -27.27 -2.73
C ARG A 168 4.29 -27.08 -1.88
N GLN A 169 4.28 -27.60 -0.67
CA GLN A 169 3.10 -27.61 0.21
C GLN A 169 2.65 -26.20 0.59
N ILE A 170 3.59 -25.30 0.91
CA ILE A 170 3.27 -23.90 1.25
C ILE A 170 2.61 -23.19 0.05
N ASN A 171 3.08 -23.44 -1.18
CA ASN A 171 2.44 -22.91 -2.38
C ASN A 171 1.02 -23.49 -2.58
N GLU A 172 0.84 -24.81 -2.42
CA GLU A 172 -0.48 -25.45 -2.54
C GLU A 172 -1.47 -24.92 -1.48
N ASP A 173 -1.04 -24.78 -0.23
CA ASP A 173 -1.87 -24.22 0.85
C ASP A 173 -2.29 -22.78 0.58
N LEU A 174 -1.39 -21.95 0.06
CA LEU A 174 -1.72 -20.59 -0.35
C LEU A 174 -2.78 -20.57 -1.45
N VAL A 175 -2.67 -21.46 -2.44
CA VAL A 175 -3.62 -21.54 -3.55
C VAL A 175 -4.97 -22.02 -3.08
N TYR A 176 -5.02 -23.06 -2.26
CA TYR A 176 -6.28 -23.53 -1.69
C TYR A 176 -6.93 -22.45 -0.83
N GLU A 177 -6.14 -21.73 -0.03
CA GLU A 177 -6.65 -20.60 0.75
C GLU A 177 -7.22 -19.48 -0.14
N ALA A 178 -6.48 -19.09 -1.19
CA ALA A 178 -6.94 -18.08 -2.14
C ALA A 178 -8.24 -18.49 -2.85
N LEU A 179 -8.33 -19.74 -3.32
CA LEU A 179 -9.52 -20.27 -3.98
C LEU A 179 -10.70 -20.40 -3.01
N LEU A 180 -10.47 -20.84 -1.75
CA LEU A 180 -11.51 -20.88 -0.71
C LEU A 180 -12.10 -19.49 -0.44
N ARG A 181 -11.25 -18.45 -0.38
CA ARG A 181 -11.69 -17.06 -0.18
C ARG A 181 -12.44 -16.50 -1.39
N ALA A 182 -12.09 -16.93 -2.60
CA ALA A 182 -12.71 -16.49 -3.85
C ALA A 182 -14.06 -17.16 -4.11
N LEU A 183 -14.24 -18.39 -3.61
CA LEU A 183 -15.43 -19.17 -3.85
C LEU A 183 -16.64 -18.68 -3.05
N PRO A 184 -17.86 -18.82 -3.60
CA PRO A 184 -19.09 -18.50 -2.89
C PRO A 184 -19.21 -19.29 -1.58
N ARG A 185 -19.70 -18.56 -0.59
CA ARG A 185 -19.78 -18.86 0.83
C ARG A 185 -20.66 -20.05 1.24
N ASP A 186 -21.18 -20.83 0.30
CA ASP A 186 -22.21 -21.87 0.49
C ASP A 186 -21.99 -23.15 -0.34
N LEU A 187 -20.74 -23.48 -0.67
CA LEU A 187 -20.42 -24.69 -1.45
C LEU A 187 -20.83 -25.98 -0.72
N LYS A 188 -21.86 -26.67 -1.23
CA LYS A 188 -22.47 -27.87 -0.61
C LYS A 188 -22.15 -29.18 -1.32
N SER A 189 -21.62 -29.15 -2.53
CA SER A 189 -21.33 -30.37 -3.33
C SER A 189 -20.14 -30.17 -4.27
N GLN A 190 -19.60 -31.29 -4.75
CA GLN A 190 -18.54 -31.34 -5.77
C GLN A 190 -18.93 -30.55 -7.02
N ALA A 191 -20.10 -30.86 -7.60
CA ALA A 191 -20.59 -30.18 -8.80
C ALA A 191 -20.77 -28.67 -8.61
N ALA A 192 -21.24 -28.23 -7.43
CA ALA A 192 -21.38 -26.81 -7.13
C ALA A 192 -20.02 -26.10 -7.03
N CYS A 193 -18.98 -26.80 -6.55
CA CYS A 193 -17.62 -26.29 -6.53
C CYS A 193 -17.06 -26.15 -7.95
N GLU A 194 -17.15 -27.21 -8.75
CA GLU A 194 -16.68 -27.26 -10.13
C GLU A 194 -17.32 -26.17 -11.01
N GLU A 195 -18.60 -25.86 -10.80
CA GLU A 195 -19.26 -24.76 -11.51
C GLU A 195 -18.72 -23.39 -11.07
N LYS A 196 -18.66 -23.14 -9.76
CA LYS A 196 -18.32 -21.81 -9.19
C LYS A 196 -16.82 -21.48 -9.27
N ILE A 197 -15.96 -22.49 -9.22
CA ILE A 197 -14.50 -22.30 -9.24
C ILE A 197 -14.02 -21.75 -10.57
N LYS A 198 -14.76 -21.99 -11.67
CA LYS A 198 -14.39 -21.54 -13.02
C LYS A 198 -14.19 -20.05 -13.12
N GLU A 199 -15.07 -19.25 -12.51
CA GLU A 199 -14.95 -17.79 -12.50
C GLU A 199 -13.72 -17.34 -11.70
N SER A 200 -13.50 -17.93 -10.52
CA SER A 200 -12.34 -17.63 -9.67
C SER A 200 -11.04 -17.98 -10.40
N CYS A 201 -10.99 -19.15 -11.02
CA CYS A 201 -9.87 -19.62 -11.81
C CYS A 201 -9.63 -18.75 -13.04
N PHE A 202 -10.67 -18.35 -13.77
CA PHE A 202 -10.53 -17.41 -14.90
C PHE A 202 -9.85 -16.09 -14.48
N LYS A 203 -10.22 -15.56 -13.30
CA LYS A 203 -9.68 -14.31 -12.76
C LYS A 203 -8.27 -14.46 -12.17
N LEU A 204 -7.94 -15.60 -11.56
CA LEU A 204 -6.69 -15.81 -10.82
C LEU A 204 -5.63 -16.63 -11.56
N ASN A 205 -5.92 -17.19 -12.73
CA ASN A 205 -5.00 -18.11 -13.43
C ASN A 205 -3.65 -17.51 -13.84
N ARG A 206 -3.53 -16.18 -13.86
CA ARG A 206 -2.27 -15.46 -14.11
C ARG A 206 -1.50 -15.11 -12.85
N GLU A 207 -2.09 -15.35 -11.69
CA GLU A 207 -1.46 -14.98 -10.44
C GLU A 207 -0.31 -15.92 -10.15
N SER A 208 -0.51 -17.24 -10.11
CA SER A 208 0.57 -18.19 -9.82
C SER A 208 0.50 -19.41 -10.70
N TYR A 209 1.66 -20.00 -10.99
CA TYR A 209 1.74 -21.36 -11.55
C TYR A 209 0.87 -22.35 -10.77
N TYR A 210 0.93 -22.32 -9.44
CA TYR A 210 0.17 -23.26 -8.61
C TYR A 210 -1.34 -23.00 -8.65
N VAL A 211 -1.76 -21.74 -8.85
CA VAL A 211 -3.18 -21.41 -9.08
C VAL A 211 -3.61 -22.01 -10.42
N LEU A 212 -2.87 -21.72 -11.49
CA LEU A 212 -3.15 -22.26 -12.81
C LEU A 212 -3.22 -23.79 -12.79
N TRP A 213 -2.24 -24.43 -12.16
CA TRP A 213 -2.18 -25.88 -11.95
C TRP A 213 -3.43 -26.42 -11.27
N SER A 214 -3.83 -25.80 -10.15
CA SER A 214 -5.02 -26.22 -9.41
C SER A 214 -6.30 -26.05 -10.24
N CYS A 215 -6.37 -25.00 -11.06
CA CYS A 215 -7.49 -24.76 -11.96
C CYS A 215 -7.56 -25.77 -13.13
N PHE A 216 -6.41 -26.21 -13.64
CA PHE A 216 -6.34 -27.33 -14.61
C PHE A 216 -6.80 -28.66 -13.99
N GLN A 217 -6.66 -28.81 -12.67
CA GLN A 217 -7.10 -29.98 -11.90
C GLN A 217 -8.41 -29.69 -11.15
N GLU A 218 -9.40 -29.11 -11.82
CA GLU A 218 -10.69 -28.65 -11.25
C GLU A 218 -11.32 -29.67 -10.28
N GLU A 219 -11.51 -30.91 -10.72
CA GLU A 219 -12.11 -32.01 -9.95
C GLU A 219 -11.35 -32.29 -8.64
N TYR A 220 -10.04 -32.51 -8.75
CA TYR A 220 -9.16 -32.79 -7.60
C TYR A 220 -9.07 -31.60 -6.64
N THR A 221 -8.98 -30.40 -7.19
CA THR A 221 -8.96 -29.16 -6.42
C THR A 221 -10.25 -29.00 -5.63
N CYS A 222 -11.41 -29.21 -6.24
CA CYS A 222 -12.70 -29.15 -5.54
C CYS A 222 -12.83 -30.21 -4.45
N GLU A 223 -12.34 -31.43 -4.67
CA GLU A 223 -12.32 -32.47 -3.65
C GLU A 223 -11.53 -32.02 -2.40
N ASN A 224 -10.35 -31.43 -2.59
CA ASN A 224 -9.49 -30.93 -1.51
C ASN A 224 -10.08 -29.69 -0.81
N LEU A 225 -10.65 -28.75 -1.56
CA LEU A 225 -11.32 -27.57 -1.01
C LEU A 225 -12.50 -27.98 -0.11
N LEU A 226 -13.29 -28.97 -0.54
CA LEU A 226 -14.41 -29.49 0.26
C LEU A 226 -13.95 -30.23 1.53
N LYS A 227 -12.79 -30.92 1.49
CA LYS A 227 -12.19 -31.53 2.70
C LYS A 227 -11.73 -30.47 3.71
N LYS A 228 -11.11 -29.39 3.24
CA LYS A 228 -10.63 -28.25 4.07
C LYS A 228 -11.78 -27.43 4.69
N LYS A 229 -13.02 -27.54 4.19
CA LYS A 229 -14.21 -26.92 4.81
C LYS A 229 -14.43 -27.33 6.29
N ASN A 230 -13.81 -28.43 6.74
CA ASN A 230 -13.87 -28.91 8.13
C ASN A 230 -13.10 -28.04 9.14
N ASP A 231 -12.44 -26.95 8.72
CA ASP A 231 -11.67 -26.06 9.58
C ASP A 231 -12.50 -25.23 10.57
N CYS A 232 -13.83 -25.18 10.43
CA CYS A 232 -14.72 -24.46 11.36
C CYS A 232 -14.59 -24.93 12.82
N LYS A 233 -14.44 -26.24 13.05
CA LYS A 233 -14.26 -26.79 14.40
C LYS A 233 -12.88 -26.44 14.99
N SER A 234 -11.86 -26.38 14.13
CA SER A 234 -10.51 -25.97 14.51
C SER A 234 -10.51 -24.49 14.92
N LEU A 235 -11.13 -23.64 14.09
CA LEU A 235 -11.33 -22.22 14.38
C LEU A 235 -12.08 -22.00 15.70
N GLU A 236 -13.15 -22.76 15.96
CA GLU A 236 -13.89 -22.69 17.22
C GLU A 236 -12.99 -23.00 18.43
N LYS A 237 -12.14 -24.01 18.33
CA LYS A 237 -11.18 -24.39 19.38
C LYS A 237 -10.15 -23.28 19.62
N ASP A 238 -9.58 -22.72 18.56
CA ASP A 238 -8.59 -21.64 18.64
C ASP A 238 -9.19 -20.37 19.28
N ILE A 239 -10.45 -20.07 18.95
CA ILE A 239 -11.21 -18.98 19.58
C ILE A 239 -11.42 -19.25 21.07
N LYS A 240 -11.86 -20.46 21.45
CA LYS A 240 -12.07 -20.83 22.86
C LYS A 240 -10.78 -20.68 23.68
N ASN A 241 -9.66 -21.19 23.15
CA ASN A 241 -8.35 -21.06 23.78
C ASN A 241 -7.93 -19.58 23.93
N THR A 242 -8.19 -18.75 22.91
CA THR A 242 -7.89 -17.30 22.96
C THR A 242 -8.72 -16.59 24.02
N LEU A 243 -10.01 -16.88 24.10
CA LEU A 243 -10.93 -16.30 25.09
C LEU A 243 -10.57 -16.73 26.53
N GLN A 244 -9.95 -17.90 26.70
CA GLN A 244 -9.43 -18.38 27.99
C GLN A 244 -8.10 -17.74 28.40
N GLY A 245 -7.55 -16.80 27.61
CA GLY A 245 -6.33 -16.07 27.93
C GLY A 245 -5.04 -16.87 27.68
N VAL A 246 -5.10 -17.96 26.91
CA VAL A 246 -3.95 -18.82 26.59
C VAL A 246 -3.02 -18.15 25.56
N TYR A 247 -3.53 -17.24 24.73
CA TYR A 247 -2.78 -16.61 23.64
C TYR A 247 -2.61 -15.09 23.76
N LYS A 248 -1.58 -14.55 23.07
CA LYS A 248 -1.26 -13.11 23.02
C LYS A 248 -2.30 -12.30 22.23
N LEU A 249 -2.33 -10.99 22.49
CA LEU A 249 -3.20 -9.99 21.83
C LEU A 249 -3.11 -10.00 20.28
N GLU A 250 -1.97 -10.42 19.73
CA GLU A 250 -1.70 -10.52 18.28
C GLU A 250 -2.59 -11.56 17.58
N VAL A 251 -3.09 -12.55 18.30
CA VAL A 251 -3.95 -13.62 17.76
C VAL A 251 -5.35 -13.12 17.37
N CYS A 252 -5.80 -12.00 17.97
CA CYS A 252 -7.08 -11.37 17.63
C CYS A 252 -7.21 -11.05 16.13
N TYR A 253 -6.18 -10.45 15.53
CA TYR A 253 -6.23 -10.07 14.10
C TYR A 253 -6.39 -11.29 13.19
N THR A 254 -5.56 -12.32 13.40
CA THR A 254 -5.57 -13.54 12.60
C THR A 254 -6.90 -14.28 12.73
N LEU A 255 -7.41 -14.46 13.96
CA LEU A 255 -8.68 -15.16 14.17
C LEU A 255 -9.88 -14.36 13.65
N LEU A 256 -9.87 -13.03 13.74
CA LEU A 256 -10.94 -12.20 13.16
C LEU A 256 -10.95 -12.25 11.63
N GLU A 257 -9.79 -12.32 10.99
CA GLU A 257 -9.69 -12.55 9.56
C GLU A 257 -10.22 -13.93 9.16
N LYS A 258 -9.79 -14.99 9.87
CA LYS A 258 -10.32 -16.34 9.66
C LYS A 258 -11.84 -16.35 9.82
N CYS A 259 -12.35 -15.73 10.87
CA CYS A 259 -13.79 -15.51 11.02
C CYS A 259 -14.37 -14.80 9.79
N TYR A 260 -13.79 -13.70 9.32
CA TYR A 260 -14.33 -12.97 8.16
C TYR A 260 -14.47 -13.84 6.89
N PHE A 261 -13.48 -14.67 6.58
CA PHE A 261 -13.50 -15.51 5.37
C PHE A 261 -14.25 -16.84 5.54
N TYR A 262 -14.18 -17.48 6.70
CA TYR A 262 -14.74 -18.83 6.90
C TYR A 262 -16.12 -18.85 7.56
N LEU A 263 -16.55 -17.81 8.31
CA LEU A 263 -17.88 -17.73 8.96
C LEU A 263 -19.03 -18.29 8.12
N PRO A 264 -19.13 -17.92 6.82
CA PRO A 264 -20.29 -18.29 6.01
C PRO A 264 -20.36 -19.78 5.71
N ASN A 265 -19.23 -20.49 5.80
CA ASN A 265 -19.12 -21.92 5.62
C ASN A 265 -19.33 -22.73 6.91
N CYS A 266 -19.47 -22.06 8.07
CA CYS A 266 -19.58 -22.68 9.39
C CYS A 266 -21.03 -22.77 9.91
N LYS A 267 -21.27 -23.58 10.96
CA LYS A 267 -22.60 -23.70 11.58
C LYS A 267 -22.82 -22.61 12.63
N ASN A 268 -24.03 -22.57 13.19
CA ASN A 268 -24.48 -21.51 14.11
C ASN A 268 -23.63 -21.37 15.39
N GLU A 269 -23.06 -22.46 15.90
CA GLU A 269 -22.24 -22.44 17.13
C GLU A 269 -20.87 -21.77 16.90
N GLU A 270 -20.24 -22.04 15.75
CA GLU A 270 -18.98 -21.40 15.35
C GLU A 270 -19.19 -19.93 15.00
N ILE A 271 -20.34 -19.58 14.39
CA ILE A 271 -20.74 -18.19 14.16
C ILE A 271 -20.75 -17.41 15.47
N GLN A 272 -21.34 -17.99 16.52
CA GLN A 272 -21.42 -17.34 17.84
C GLN A 272 -20.03 -17.16 18.47
N SER A 273 -19.12 -18.11 18.25
CA SER A 273 -17.73 -18.02 18.74
C SER A 273 -16.99 -16.83 18.11
N CYS A 274 -17.13 -16.61 16.80
CA CYS A 274 -16.56 -15.45 16.12
C CYS A 274 -17.17 -14.11 16.59
N VAL A 275 -18.47 -14.07 16.89
CA VAL A 275 -19.11 -12.88 17.49
C VAL A 275 -18.52 -12.57 18.86
N ASN A 276 -18.28 -13.60 19.68
CA ASN A 276 -17.68 -13.44 21.00
C ASN A 276 -16.22 -12.95 20.90
N LEU A 277 -15.44 -13.53 19.99
CA LEU A 277 -14.07 -13.08 19.69
C LEU A 277 -14.05 -11.60 19.29
N LYS A 278 -14.96 -11.19 18.40
CA LYS A 278 -15.05 -9.79 17.95
C LYS A 278 -15.24 -8.82 19.12
N LYS A 279 -16.19 -9.10 20.01
CA LYS A 279 -16.40 -8.28 21.22
C LYS A 279 -15.16 -8.23 22.10
N TYR A 280 -14.55 -9.39 22.37
CA TYR A 280 -13.33 -9.49 23.17
C TYR A 280 -12.17 -8.65 22.58
N CYS A 281 -11.95 -8.72 21.27
CA CYS A 281 -10.90 -7.96 20.61
C CYS A 281 -11.22 -6.44 20.54
N GLU A 282 -12.49 -6.07 20.34
CA GLU A 282 -12.94 -4.67 20.36
C GLU A 282 -12.73 -4.02 21.73
N GLU A 283 -12.97 -4.74 22.83
CA GLU A 283 -12.65 -4.29 24.20
C GLU A 283 -11.16 -3.99 24.41
N LYS A 284 -10.29 -4.56 23.57
CA LYS A 284 -8.84 -4.34 23.56
C LYS A 284 -8.39 -3.33 22.49
N ASN A 285 -9.33 -2.59 21.89
CA ASN A 285 -9.12 -1.67 20.78
C ASN A 285 -8.51 -2.34 19.53
N ILE A 286 -8.76 -3.64 19.32
CA ILE A 286 -8.37 -4.36 18.10
C ILE A 286 -9.59 -4.56 17.23
N ILE A 287 -9.54 -3.95 16.05
CA ILE A 287 -10.56 -4.07 15.01
C ILE A 287 -9.87 -4.62 13.76
N TYR A 288 -10.47 -5.65 13.16
CA TYR A 288 -10.10 -6.12 11.82
C TYR A 288 -10.98 -5.39 10.80
N PRO A 289 -10.45 -4.45 10.00
CA PRO A 289 -11.17 -3.83 8.90
C PRO A 289 -11.02 -4.72 7.66
N PRO A 290 -12.09 -5.37 7.17
CA PRO A 290 -12.02 -6.02 5.86
C PRO A 290 -11.63 -4.99 4.79
N LEU A 291 -10.83 -5.35 3.79
CA LEU A 291 -10.49 -4.44 2.68
C LEU A 291 -11.76 -3.87 2.01
N HIS A 292 -12.87 -4.63 2.00
CA HIS A 292 -14.19 -4.22 1.49
C HIS A 292 -14.99 -3.28 2.38
N SER A 293 -14.57 -3.07 3.62
CA SER A 293 -15.20 -2.10 4.51
C SER A 293 -14.77 -0.66 4.19
N LEU A 294 -13.82 -0.50 3.27
CA LEU A 294 -13.51 0.77 2.64
C LEU A 294 -14.77 1.31 1.94
N SER A 295 -15.34 2.40 2.46
CA SER A 295 -16.52 3.05 1.87
C SER A 295 -16.36 3.27 0.35
N PHE A 296 -17.36 2.95 -0.45
CA PHE A 296 -17.30 3.12 -1.91
C PHE A 296 -16.73 4.50 -2.34
N ASN A 297 -15.74 4.49 -3.25
CA ASN A 297 -15.18 5.69 -3.87
C ASN A 297 -15.49 5.67 -5.38
N PRO A 298 -16.32 6.60 -5.88
CA PRO A 298 -16.61 6.74 -7.30
C PRO A 298 -15.39 6.84 -8.22
N LEU A 299 -14.22 7.27 -7.74
CA LEU A 299 -13.00 7.44 -8.55
C LEU A 299 -12.08 6.22 -8.55
N GLU A 300 -12.36 5.22 -7.73
CA GLU A 300 -11.58 3.99 -7.67
C GLU A 300 -12.32 2.89 -8.41
N PHE A 301 -11.58 2.04 -9.11
CA PHE A 301 -12.16 0.81 -9.63
C PHE A 301 -12.67 -0.05 -8.47
N PRO A 302 -13.73 -0.84 -8.67
CA PRO A 302 -14.07 -1.90 -7.73
C PRO A 302 -12.84 -2.76 -7.43
N PRO A 303 -12.67 -3.23 -6.18
CA PRO A 303 -11.53 -4.06 -5.85
C PRO A 303 -11.50 -5.30 -6.76
N THR A 304 -10.32 -5.59 -7.29
CA THR A 304 -10.07 -6.82 -8.04
C THR A 304 -10.26 -8.03 -7.13
N LEU A 305 -10.59 -9.21 -7.68
CA LEU A 305 -10.75 -10.45 -6.88
C LEU A 305 -9.53 -10.71 -5.98
N GLN A 306 -8.33 -10.38 -6.45
CA GLN A 306 -7.06 -10.46 -5.73
C GLN A 306 -7.05 -9.59 -4.48
N GLU A 307 -7.47 -8.33 -4.60
CA GLU A 307 -7.66 -7.43 -3.46
C GLU A 307 -8.78 -7.94 -2.56
N GLU A 308 -9.83 -8.51 -3.15
CA GLU A 308 -10.99 -8.94 -2.40
C GLU A 308 -10.69 -10.07 -1.41
N ILE A 309 -9.86 -11.03 -1.85
CA ILE A 309 -9.45 -12.19 -1.08
C ILE A 309 -8.18 -11.94 -0.27
N GLY A 310 -7.54 -10.77 -0.43
CA GLY A 310 -6.25 -10.48 0.19
C GLY A 310 -5.11 -11.32 -0.37
N PHE A 311 -5.13 -11.63 -1.67
CA PHE A 311 -4.16 -12.53 -2.32
C PHE A 311 -2.71 -12.10 -2.12
N TYR A 312 -2.40 -10.80 -2.27
CA TYR A 312 -1.06 -10.27 -2.05
C TYR A 312 -0.56 -10.45 -0.62
N ARG A 313 -1.47 -10.40 0.37
CA ARG A 313 -1.10 -10.69 1.74
C ARG A 313 -0.78 -12.16 1.95
N LEU A 314 -1.56 -13.07 1.35
CA LEU A 314 -1.21 -14.50 1.34
C LEU A 314 0.17 -14.71 0.73
N ARG A 315 0.50 -13.95 -0.33
CA ARG A 315 1.85 -13.99 -0.92
C ARG A 315 2.95 -13.59 0.05
N ASP A 316 2.75 -12.49 0.76
CA ASP A 316 3.72 -12.02 1.75
C ASP A 316 3.90 -13.03 2.89
N GLU A 317 2.83 -13.71 3.29
CA GLU A 317 2.87 -14.79 4.28
C GLU A 317 3.68 -16.00 3.77
N ALA A 318 3.47 -16.45 2.54
CA ALA A 318 4.29 -17.51 1.95
C ALA A 318 5.77 -17.10 1.78
N ALA A 319 6.02 -15.85 1.38
CA ALA A 319 7.36 -15.29 1.27
C ALA A 319 8.09 -15.27 2.64
N ALA A 320 7.37 -15.02 3.74
CA ALA A 320 7.93 -15.10 5.09
C ALA A 320 8.40 -16.52 5.46
N HIS A 321 7.89 -17.56 4.79
CA HIS A 321 8.34 -18.94 4.93
C HIS A 321 9.35 -19.37 3.85
N GLY A 322 10.01 -18.42 3.18
CA GLY A 322 11.07 -18.68 2.21
C GLY A 322 10.59 -19.05 0.81
N VAL A 323 9.28 -18.98 0.54
CA VAL A 323 8.69 -19.41 -0.73
C VAL A 323 8.51 -18.24 -1.69
N LEU A 324 8.96 -18.43 -2.94
CA LEU A 324 8.66 -17.51 -4.02
C LEU A 324 7.41 -17.96 -4.77
N ILE A 325 6.46 -17.05 -4.90
CA ILE A 325 5.30 -17.28 -5.76
C ILE A 325 5.64 -16.82 -7.16
N VAL A 326 5.92 -17.80 -8.00
CA VAL A 326 6.19 -17.62 -9.41
C VAL A 326 4.88 -17.32 -10.13
N ASN A 327 4.80 -16.13 -10.73
CA ASN A 327 3.77 -15.85 -11.73
C ASN A 327 4.02 -16.75 -12.95
N PRO A 328 2.98 -17.24 -13.63
CA PRO A 328 3.16 -17.93 -14.91
C PRO A 328 3.83 -16.93 -15.87
N ILE A 329 5.14 -17.10 -16.14
CA ILE A 329 5.91 -16.16 -16.97
C ILE A 329 5.41 -16.28 -18.39
N SER A 330 4.42 -15.48 -18.83
CA SER A 330 4.07 -15.24 -20.24
C SER A 330 4.08 -16.50 -21.13
N THR A 331 3.92 -17.68 -20.55
CA THR A 331 4.02 -18.95 -21.25
C THR A 331 2.69 -19.07 -21.97
N GLY A 332 2.73 -19.44 -23.26
CA GLY A 332 1.52 -19.90 -23.92
C GLY A 332 0.85 -20.91 -23.00
N PHE A 333 -0.43 -20.68 -22.71
CA PHE A 333 -1.19 -21.54 -21.81
C PHE A 333 -1.26 -22.97 -22.39
N ASP A 334 -1.12 -23.09 -23.70
CA ASP A 334 -0.97 -24.31 -24.47
C ASP A 334 0.06 -25.30 -23.90
N ARG A 335 1.18 -24.80 -23.37
CA ARG A 335 2.25 -25.65 -22.80
C ARG A 335 1.83 -26.40 -21.54
N PHE A 336 0.85 -25.88 -20.79
CA PHE A 336 0.32 -26.56 -19.61
C PHE A 336 -0.49 -27.81 -19.95
N ILE A 337 -0.94 -27.95 -21.20
CA ILE A 337 -1.67 -29.13 -21.69
C ILE A 337 -0.81 -30.39 -21.54
N LEU A 338 0.51 -30.28 -21.79
CA LEU A 338 1.43 -31.40 -21.59
C LEU A 338 1.57 -31.79 -20.12
N LEU A 339 1.48 -30.83 -19.20
CA LEU A 339 1.68 -31.02 -17.77
C LEU A 339 0.46 -31.65 -17.09
N ALA A 340 -0.75 -31.18 -17.41
CA ALA A 340 -1.95 -31.54 -16.68
C ALA A 340 -2.42 -32.99 -16.90
N TYR A 341 -2.07 -33.62 -18.03
CA TYR A 341 -2.44 -35.03 -18.30
C TYR A 341 -1.51 -36.06 -17.62
N HIS A 342 -0.28 -35.68 -17.25
CA HIS A 342 0.69 -36.59 -16.61
C HIS A 342 0.18 -37.23 -15.30
N ILE A 343 -0.82 -36.62 -14.63
CA ILE A 343 -1.37 -37.10 -13.35
C ILE A 343 -2.43 -38.20 -13.55
N LYS A 344 -3.25 -38.12 -14.59
CA LYS A 344 -4.35 -39.09 -14.81
C LYS A 344 -3.87 -40.36 -15.51
N ASN A 345 -2.74 -40.33 -16.20
CA ASN A 345 -2.21 -41.51 -16.90
C ASN A 345 -0.69 -41.40 -17.18
N THR A 346 0.08 -42.38 -16.72
CA THR A 346 1.52 -42.49 -16.96
C THR A 346 1.87 -43.27 -18.23
N ALA A 347 0.89 -43.88 -18.90
CA ALA A 347 1.10 -44.66 -20.12
C ALA A 347 0.86 -43.82 -21.41
N GLY A 348 1.76 -43.96 -22.38
CA GLY A 348 1.69 -43.32 -23.71
C GLY A 348 2.76 -42.23 -23.94
N ASN A 349 3.01 -41.87 -25.19
CA ASN A 349 3.96 -40.79 -25.52
C ASN A 349 3.37 -39.41 -25.14
N ARG A 350 4.20 -38.35 -25.07
CA ARG A 350 3.76 -37.00 -24.66
C ARG A 350 2.65 -36.45 -25.57
N THR A 351 2.77 -36.66 -26.87
CA THR A 351 1.79 -36.21 -27.89
C THR A 351 0.42 -36.87 -27.71
N GLU A 352 0.35 -38.17 -27.50
CA GLU A 352 -0.92 -38.90 -27.28
C GLU A 352 -1.65 -38.41 -26.04
N ARG A 353 -0.90 -38.11 -24.99
CA ARG A 353 -1.44 -37.59 -23.72
C ARG A 353 -2.02 -36.19 -23.89
N CYS A 354 -1.33 -35.34 -24.64
CA CYS A 354 -1.82 -34.03 -25.05
C CYS A 354 -3.15 -34.13 -25.82
N ILE A 355 -3.22 -35.03 -26.81
CA ILE A 355 -4.43 -35.22 -27.64
C ILE A 355 -5.62 -35.59 -26.76
N LYS A 356 -5.46 -36.58 -25.88
CA LYS A 356 -6.55 -36.99 -24.96
C LYS A 356 -7.00 -35.88 -24.03
N TYR A 357 -6.09 -35.00 -23.61
CA TYR A 357 -6.44 -33.87 -22.76
C TYR A 357 -7.20 -32.79 -23.54
N LEU A 358 -6.77 -32.50 -24.78
CA LEU A 358 -7.48 -31.62 -25.71
C LEU A 358 -8.88 -32.14 -26.06
N GLU A 359 -9.06 -33.45 -26.18
CA GLU A 359 -10.38 -34.07 -26.42
C GLU A 359 -11.35 -33.87 -25.25
N ASN A 360 -10.87 -33.93 -24.00
CA ASN A 360 -11.69 -33.68 -22.80
C ASN A 360 -11.98 -32.17 -22.62
N CYS A 361 -10.97 -31.32 -22.83
CA CYS A 361 -11.10 -29.87 -22.86
C CYS A 361 -11.76 -29.24 -21.61
N ALA A 362 -11.62 -29.85 -20.43
CA ALA A 362 -12.17 -29.32 -19.18
C ALA A 362 -11.67 -27.91 -18.84
N PHE A 363 -10.48 -27.52 -19.34
CA PHE A 363 -9.78 -26.28 -19.04
C PHE A 363 -10.09 -25.10 -19.99
N LYS A 364 -10.97 -25.26 -21.00
CA LYS A 364 -11.26 -24.19 -21.99
C LYS A 364 -11.75 -22.88 -21.38
N TYR A 365 -12.31 -22.92 -20.19
CA TYR A 365 -12.83 -21.74 -19.51
C TYR A 365 -11.72 -20.82 -18.99
N LEU A 366 -10.47 -21.29 -18.91
CA LEU A 366 -9.37 -20.53 -18.31
C LEU A 366 -8.91 -19.36 -19.19
N THR A 367 -8.77 -19.59 -20.50
CA THR A 367 -8.37 -18.53 -21.45
C THR A 367 -8.97 -18.75 -22.82
N LYS A 368 -9.09 -17.67 -23.59
CA LYS A 368 -9.51 -17.74 -25.00
C LYS A 368 -8.57 -18.61 -25.85
N GLU A 369 -7.26 -18.47 -25.62
CA GLU A 369 -6.22 -19.27 -26.29
C GLU A 369 -6.46 -20.78 -26.11
N LEU A 370 -6.76 -21.22 -24.88
CA LEU A 370 -7.04 -22.63 -24.59
C LEU A 370 -8.36 -23.11 -25.24
N ALA A 371 -9.38 -22.25 -25.27
CA ALA A 371 -10.63 -22.56 -25.96
C ALA A 371 -10.42 -22.72 -27.48
N ASP A 372 -9.60 -21.87 -28.09
CA ASP A 372 -9.27 -21.94 -29.51
C ASP A 372 -8.53 -23.25 -29.86
N LEU A 373 -7.60 -23.69 -29.00
CA LEU A 373 -6.90 -24.97 -29.16
C LEU A 373 -7.83 -26.18 -29.11
N CYS A 374 -8.79 -26.18 -28.17
CA CYS A 374 -9.77 -27.24 -28.10
C CYS A 374 -10.65 -27.34 -29.35
N ASN A 375 -11.00 -26.19 -29.94
CA ASN A 375 -11.85 -26.11 -31.12
C ASN A 375 -11.10 -26.41 -32.43
N ALA A 376 -9.78 -26.58 -32.36
CA ALA A 376 -8.98 -26.87 -33.54
C ALA A 376 -9.28 -28.28 -34.10
N THR A 377 -9.20 -28.40 -35.42
CA THR A 377 -9.54 -29.65 -36.13
C THR A 377 -8.42 -30.69 -36.14
N ASN A 378 -7.17 -30.29 -35.88
CA ASN A 378 -6.00 -31.17 -35.91
C ASN A 378 -5.21 -31.10 -34.59
N HIS A 379 -5.67 -31.82 -33.56
CA HIS A 379 -5.01 -31.86 -32.26
C HIS A 379 -3.62 -32.51 -32.32
N THR A 380 -3.38 -33.44 -33.24
CA THR A 380 -2.08 -34.10 -33.40
C THR A 380 -0.98 -33.11 -33.74
N GLU A 381 -1.18 -32.29 -34.77
CA GLU A 381 -0.20 -31.28 -35.20
C GLU A 381 0.07 -30.24 -34.09
N ILE A 382 -0.98 -29.82 -33.39
CA ILE A 382 -0.88 -28.91 -32.24
C ILE A 382 0.00 -29.52 -31.15
N CYS A 383 -0.30 -30.75 -30.74
CA CYS A 383 0.43 -31.43 -29.69
C CYS A 383 1.89 -31.72 -30.05
N GLU A 384 2.18 -32.08 -31.30
CA GLU A 384 3.55 -32.23 -31.78
C GLU A 384 4.33 -30.92 -31.77
N LYS A 385 3.68 -29.80 -32.12
CA LYS A 385 4.28 -28.48 -32.05
C LYS A 385 4.61 -28.09 -30.61
N ILE A 386 3.65 -28.25 -29.69
CA ILE A 386 3.85 -27.96 -28.26
C ILE A 386 4.99 -28.82 -27.69
N ASP A 387 5.05 -30.11 -28.04
CA ASP A 387 6.14 -31.01 -27.59
C ASP A 387 7.52 -30.55 -28.06
N LYS A 388 7.64 -30.14 -29.33
CA LYS A 388 8.88 -29.59 -29.89
C LYS A 388 9.30 -28.31 -29.20
N GLU A 389 8.36 -27.41 -28.90
CA GLU A 389 8.64 -26.17 -28.18
C GLU A 389 9.14 -26.44 -26.76
N VAL A 390 8.48 -27.34 -26.02
CA VAL A 390 8.91 -27.77 -24.68
C VAL A 390 10.30 -28.40 -24.72
N GLN A 391 10.60 -29.21 -25.73
CA GLN A 391 11.95 -29.76 -25.89
C GLN A 391 13.00 -28.66 -26.15
N GLY A 392 12.66 -27.65 -26.97
CA GLY A 392 13.52 -26.48 -27.18
C GLY A 392 13.79 -25.71 -25.89
N GLU A 393 12.79 -25.58 -25.03
CA GLU A 393 12.95 -24.93 -23.72
C GLU A 393 13.79 -25.77 -22.74
N CYS A 394 13.63 -27.09 -22.70
CA CYS A 394 14.52 -27.95 -21.93
C CYS A 394 15.99 -27.77 -22.36
N ASN A 395 16.26 -27.68 -23.66
CA ASN A 395 17.61 -27.45 -24.18
C ASN A 395 18.14 -26.06 -23.77
N SER A 396 17.32 -25.03 -23.86
CA SER A 396 17.67 -23.67 -23.40
C SER A 396 17.95 -23.63 -21.90
N LEU A 397 17.13 -24.31 -21.10
CA LEU A 397 17.31 -24.41 -19.66
C LEU A 397 18.60 -25.14 -19.30
N GLN A 398 18.95 -26.19 -20.05
CA GLN A 398 20.20 -26.92 -19.87
C GLN A 398 21.42 -26.03 -20.10
N LEU A 399 21.44 -25.27 -21.20
CA LEU A 399 22.53 -24.34 -21.50
C LEU A 399 22.69 -23.31 -20.38
N ALA A 400 21.59 -22.72 -19.92
CA ALA A 400 21.63 -21.76 -18.83
C ALA A 400 22.14 -22.38 -17.52
N PHE A 401 21.77 -23.63 -17.21
CA PHE A 401 22.31 -24.32 -16.04
C PHE A 401 23.79 -24.69 -16.17
N GLN A 402 24.27 -24.96 -17.38
CA GLN A 402 25.69 -25.20 -17.64
C GLN A 402 26.50 -23.90 -17.42
N GLU A 403 26.02 -22.77 -17.91
CA GLU A 403 26.63 -21.45 -17.67
C GLU A 403 26.70 -21.11 -16.18
N LYS A 404 25.64 -21.45 -15.44
CA LYS A 404 25.54 -21.29 -13.97
C LYS A 404 26.22 -22.38 -13.15
N LYS A 405 26.83 -23.37 -13.80
CA LYS A 405 27.49 -24.53 -13.15
C LYS A 405 26.56 -25.30 -12.19
N LEU A 406 25.25 -25.25 -12.43
CA LEU A 406 24.24 -25.97 -11.66
C LEU A 406 23.91 -27.35 -12.27
N PHE A 407 24.24 -27.56 -13.55
CA PHE A 407 24.02 -28.83 -14.23
C PHE A 407 25.04 -29.89 -13.76
N LYS A 408 24.54 -31.08 -13.35
CA LYS A 408 25.37 -32.19 -12.82
C LYS A 408 26.30 -31.78 -11.68
N MET A 409 25.80 -30.94 -10.77
CA MET A 409 26.58 -30.38 -9.67
C MET A 409 26.98 -31.44 -8.63
N GLU A 410 28.26 -31.49 -8.28
CA GLU A 410 28.80 -32.36 -7.23
C GLU A 410 28.44 -31.88 -5.81
N SER A 411 28.50 -32.78 -4.82
CA SER A 411 28.12 -32.50 -3.42
C SER A 411 28.92 -31.37 -2.78
N GLU A 412 30.23 -31.27 -3.05
CA GLU A 412 31.06 -30.18 -2.52
C GLU A 412 30.66 -28.82 -3.11
N ALA A 413 30.36 -28.78 -4.40
CA ALA A 413 29.89 -27.56 -5.07
C ALA A 413 28.52 -27.13 -4.55
N LYS A 414 27.60 -28.07 -4.30
CA LYS A 414 26.32 -27.80 -3.62
C LYS A 414 26.56 -27.18 -2.23
N SER A 415 27.47 -27.75 -1.45
CA SER A 415 27.79 -27.24 -0.11
C SER A 415 28.32 -25.79 -0.15
N LYS A 416 29.11 -25.43 -1.16
CA LYS A 416 29.58 -24.05 -1.39
C LYS A 416 28.44 -23.10 -1.79
N LEU A 417 27.55 -23.53 -2.70
CA LEU A 417 26.36 -22.75 -3.12
C LEU A 417 25.48 -22.35 -1.93
N TYR A 418 25.44 -23.20 -0.91
CA TYR A 418 24.64 -23.08 0.28
C TYR A 418 25.24 -22.25 1.43
N THR A 419 26.44 -21.71 1.23
CA THR A 419 27.08 -20.78 2.18
C THR A 419 26.44 -19.40 2.11
N LEU A 420 26.71 -18.52 3.09
CA LEU A 420 26.19 -17.14 3.07
C LEU A 420 26.56 -16.41 1.77
N ASN A 421 27.82 -16.53 1.31
CA ASN A 421 28.27 -15.90 0.07
C ASN A 421 27.54 -16.50 -1.16
N GLY A 422 27.41 -17.82 -1.24
CA GLY A 422 26.68 -18.47 -2.34
C GLY A 422 25.19 -18.12 -2.39
N LEU A 423 24.53 -18.04 -1.22
CA LEU A 423 23.13 -17.61 -1.14
C LEU A 423 22.97 -16.13 -1.49
N SER A 424 23.94 -15.28 -1.15
CA SER A 424 23.92 -13.87 -1.49
C SER A 424 23.93 -13.66 -3.01
N GLU A 425 24.72 -14.43 -3.75
CA GLU A 425 24.80 -14.37 -5.22
C GLU A 425 23.44 -14.67 -5.88
N ILE A 426 22.74 -15.70 -5.38
CA ILE A 426 21.45 -16.15 -5.94
C ILE A 426 20.35 -15.07 -5.86
N ILE A 427 20.28 -14.32 -4.76
CA ILE A 427 19.15 -13.41 -4.49
C ILE A 427 19.15 -12.20 -5.41
N TYR A 428 20.33 -11.70 -5.74
CA TYR A 428 20.50 -10.43 -6.44
C TYR A 428 20.66 -10.59 -7.95
N GLU A 429 20.78 -11.83 -8.42
CA GLU A 429 20.80 -12.09 -9.84
C GLU A 429 19.41 -12.55 -10.32
N GLU A 430 18.71 -11.64 -11.02
CA GLU A 430 17.37 -11.85 -11.58
C GLU A 430 17.28 -13.11 -12.46
N SER A 431 18.39 -13.54 -13.06
CA SER A 431 18.45 -14.75 -13.89
C SER A 431 18.07 -16.02 -13.11
N TYR A 432 18.43 -16.15 -11.82
CA TYR A 432 18.04 -17.31 -11.01
C TYR A 432 16.53 -17.36 -10.76
N THR A 433 15.87 -16.21 -10.58
CA THR A 433 14.41 -16.14 -10.44
C THR A 433 13.71 -16.57 -11.73
N SER A 434 14.27 -16.18 -12.88
CA SER A 434 13.81 -16.65 -14.19
C SER A 434 13.98 -18.16 -14.32
N LEU A 435 15.17 -18.71 -14.00
CA LEU A 435 15.43 -20.15 -14.05
C LEU A 435 14.53 -20.95 -13.10
N LEU A 436 14.30 -20.46 -11.89
CA LEU A 436 13.42 -21.11 -10.91
C LEU A 436 11.98 -21.18 -11.44
N SER A 437 11.55 -20.11 -12.07
CA SER A 437 10.24 -20.06 -12.72
C SER A 437 10.17 -21.08 -13.85
N LYS A 438 11.23 -21.18 -14.68
CA LYS A 438 11.34 -22.22 -15.72
C LYS A 438 11.24 -23.63 -15.17
N CYS A 439 12.02 -23.92 -14.14
CA CYS A 439 11.97 -25.20 -13.44
C CYS A 439 10.58 -25.54 -12.90
N THR A 440 9.85 -24.54 -12.41
CA THR A 440 8.53 -24.76 -11.85
C THR A 440 7.56 -25.29 -12.89
N TYR A 441 7.66 -24.85 -14.16
CA TYR A 441 6.73 -25.26 -15.20
C TYR A 441 7.19 -26.42 -16.09
N ILE A 442 8.50 -26.61 -16.32
CA ILE A 442 8.98 -27.56 -17.36
C ILE A 442 9.74 -28.78 -16.83
N GLN A 443 10.18 -28.78 -15.57
CA GLN A 443 11.13 -29.79 -15.08
C GLN A 443 10.64 -31.24 -15.29
N SER A 444 9.34 -31.49 -15.17
CA SER A 444 8.71 -32.81 -15.33
C SER A 444 8.73 -33.35 -16.76
N HIS A 445 9.07 -32.49 -17.74
CA HIS A 445 9.13 -32.85 -19.16
C HIS A 445 10.56 -32.97 -19.68
N CYS A 446 11.55 -32.59 -18.87
CA CYS A 446 12.96 -32.64 -19.23
C CYS A 446 13.61 -33.94 -18.73
N ASN A 447 14.91 -34.11 -19.01
CA ASN A 447 15.68 -35.25 -18.51
C ASN A 447 15.94 -35.18 -16.99
N ASN A 448 16.32 -36.31 -16.38
CA ASN A 448 16.56 -36.41 -14.94
C ASN A 448 17.67 -35.46 -14.45
N ASP A 449 18.72 -35.24 -15.26
CA ASP A 449 19.82 -34.33 -14.91
C ASP A 449 19.33 -32.87 -14.76
N LEU A 450 18.39 -32.45 -15.61
CA LEU A 450 17.73 -31.15 -15.52
C LEU A 450 16.78 -31.06 -14.33
N MET A 451 16.06 -32.14 -14.03
CA MET A 451 15.21 -32.23 -12.85
C MET A 451 16.03 -32.05 -11.57
N ASP A 452 17.17 -32.72 -11.47
CA ASP A 452 18.10 -32.59 -10.34
C ASP A 452 18.65 -31.16 -10.22
N ALA A 453 19.03 -30.53 -11.34
CA ALA A 453 19.47 -29.14 -11.35
C ALA A 453 18.37 -28.17 -10.87
N CYS A 454 17.12 -28.42 -11.26
CA CYS A 454 15.97 -27.65 -10.79
C CYS A 454 15.72 -27.83 -9.28
N ILE A 455 15.87 -29.03 -8.74
CA ILE A 455 15.75 -29.29 -7.29
C ILE A 455 16.86 -28.54 -6.54
N VAL A 456 18.10 -28.60 -7.01
CA VAL A 456 19.23 -27.86 -6.42
C VAL A 456 18.93 -26.35 -6.41
N LEU A 457 18.44 -25.81 -7.52
CA LEU A 457 18.06 -24.40 -7.60
C LEU A 457 16.93 -24.04 -6.63
N LYS A 458 15.87 -24.85 -6.54
CA LYS A 458 14.75 -24.64 -5.60
C LYS A 458 15.23 -24.58 -4.16
N VAL A 459 16.04 -25.56 -3.73
CA VAL A 459 16.61 -25.61 -2.38
C VAL A 459 17.50 -24.41 -2.12
N ALA A 460 18.38 -24.06 -3.07
CA ALA A 460 19.27 -22.92 -2.93
C ALA A 460 18.48 -21.62 -2.78
N TYR A 461 17.49 -21.40 -3.64
CA TYR A 461 16.64 -20.21 -3.63
C TYR A 461 15.80 -20.09 -2.36
N TYR A 462 15.20 -21.19 -1.89
CA TYR A 462 14.42 -21.24 -0.64
C TYR A 462 15.26 -20.76 0.56
N ARG A 463 16.50 -21.26 0.65
CA ARG A 463 17.44 -20.82 1.68
C ARG A 463 17.87 -19.38 1.50
N ALA A 464 18.05 -18.95 0.25
CA ALA A 464 18.41 -17.58 -0.07
C ALA A 464 17.30 -16.61 0.37
N GLN A 465 16.02 -16.96 0.24
CA GLN A 465 14.93 -16.13 0.77
C GLN A 465 14.99 -15.95 2.29
N PHE A 466 15.28 -17.02 3.03
CA PHE A 466 15.49 -16.90 4.47
C PHE A 466 16.70 -16.04 4.85
N TYR A 467 17.79 -16.14 4.09
CA TYR A 467 18.94 -15.24 4.23
C TYR A 467 18.54 -13.79 3.93
N LYS A 468 17.77 -13.54 2.87
CA LYS A 468 17.25 -12.20 2.51
C LYS A 468 16.41 -11.61 3.65
N LEU A 469 15.49 -12.38 4.23
CA LEU A 469 14.65 -11.93 5.34
C LEU A 469 15.49 -11.56 6.58
N ALA A 470 16.48 -12.39 6.92
CA ALA A 470 17.41 -12.11 8.01
C ALA A 470 18.26 -10.86 7.73
N LYS A 471 18.80 -10.74 6.51
CA LYS A 471 19.55 -9.57 6.06
C LYS A 471 18.71 -8.29 6.12
N ASP A 472 17.48 -8.30 5.59
CA ASP A 472 16.56 -7.16 5.62
C ASP A 472 16.28 -6.67 7.05
N GLU A 473 16.18 -7.59 8.02
CA GLU A 473 16.00 -7.25 9.43
C GLU A 473 17.24 -6.56 10.03
N LEU A 474 18.44 -7.01 9.65
CA LEU A 474 19.70 -6.39 10.05
C LEU A 474 19.91 -5.02 9.37
N GLU A 475 19.54 -4.88 8.10
CA GLU A 475 19.74 -3.66 7.31
C GLU A 475 18.86 -2.47 7.76
N LYS A 476 17.69 -2.71 8.35
CA LYS A 476 16.75 -1.66 8.79
C LYS A 476 17.42 -0.57 9.66
N GLU A 477 18.40 -0.96 10.47
CA GLU A 477 19.11 -0.05 11.38
C GLU A 477 20.62 0.03 11.10
N LEU A 478 21.19 -0.95 10.38
CA LEU A 478 22.58 -0.91 9.94
C LEU A 478 22.75 -0.19 8.58
N PHE A 479 21.72 0.52 8.13
CA PHE A 479 21.66 1.17 6.82
C PHE A 479 22.85 2.09 6.59
N GLY A 480 23.57 1.84 5.49
CA GLY A 480 24.70 2.66 5.06
C GLY A 480 26.05 2.30 5.69
N LEU A 481 26.08 1.39 6.68
CA LEU A 481 27.33 0.94 7.31
C LEU A 481 28.12 -0.04 6.45
N PHE A 482 27.48 -0.81 5.57
CA PHE A 482 28.13 -1.86 4.77
C PHE A 482 28.83 -1.33 3.50
N ARG A 483 29.23 -0.05 3.44
CA ARG A 483 29.89 0.53 2.25
C ARG A 483 31.41 0.43 2.39
N ASN A 484 32.08 -0.18 1.40
CA ASN A 484 33.54 -0.18 1.24
C ASN A 484 34.31 -0.59 2.51
N LEU A 485 33.89 -1.70 3.12
CA LEU A 485 34.54 -2.20 4.32
C LEU A 485 35.92 -2.77 3.96
N ASN A 486 36.98 -2.03 4.27
CA ASN A 486 38.31 -2.62 4.45
C ASN A 486 38.34 -3.48 5.73
N SER A 487 39.47 -4.08 6.08
CA SER A 487 39.59 -4.88 7.32
C SER A 487 39.14 -4.13 8.58
N SER A 488 39.38 -2.81 8.65
CA SER A 488 38.88 -1.94 9.73
C SER A 488 37.36 -1.78 9.68
N GLY A 489 36.78 -1.67 8.49
CA GLY A 489 35.34 -1.59 8.29
C GLY A 489 34.62 -2.89 8.67
N ILE A 490 35.19 -4.07 8.34
CA ILE A 490 34.61 -5.36 8.75
C ILE A 490 34.55 -5.44 10.28
N ARG A 491 35.56 -4.91 10.98
CA ARG A 491 35.55 -4.82 12.44
C ARG A 491 34.44 -3.94 12.98
N GLU A 492 34.30 -2.73 12.44
CA GLU A 492 33.22 -1.80 12.86
C GLU A 492 31.83 -2.40 12.59
N CYS A 493 31.67 -3.05 11.44
CA CYS A 493 30.46 -3.78 11.08
C CYS A 493 30.15 -4.87 12.11
N ALA A 494 31.14 -5.69 12.47
CA ALA A 494 30.94 -6.81 13.39
C ALA A 494 30.54 -6.34 14.80
N VAL A 495 31.06 -5.20 15.28
CA VAL A 495 30.66 -4.57 16.54
C VAL A 495 29.20 -4.13 16.49
N LYS A 496 28.82 -3.32 15.50
CA LYS A 496 27.44 -2.81 15.36
C LYS A 496 26.43 -3.93 15.09
N LEU A 497 26.83 -4.94 14.32
CA LEU A 497 26.05 -6.15 14.11
C LEU A 497 25.79 -6.86 15.43
N THR A 498 26.81 -7.01 16.29
CA THR A 498 26.69 -7.64 17.60
C THR A 498 25.69 -6.90 18.49
N GLU A 499 25.74 -5.56 18.52
CA GLU A 499 24.76 -4.73 19.25
C GLU A 499 23.34 -4.99 18.75
N LYS A 500 23.12 -4.98 17.43
CA LYS A 500 21.80 -5.26 16.86
C LYS A 500 21.32 -6.68 17.16
N CYS A 501 22.22 -7.65 17.10
CA CYS A 501 21.96 -9.05 17.38
C CYS A 501 21.44 -9.30 18.80
N GLN A 502 21.76 -8.45 19.78
CA GLN A 502 21.18 -8.53 21.12
C GLN A 502 19.66 -8.39 21.14
N ILE A 503 19.09 -7.70 20.14
CA ILE A 503 17.66 -7.44 20.03
C ILE A 503 16.99 -8.47 19.11
N VAL A 504 17.61 -8.79 17.97
CA VAL A 504 16.92 -9.48 16.86
C VAL A 504 17.26 -10.96 16.69
N ARG A 505 18.31 -11.50 17.33
CA ARG A 505 18.75 -12.89 17.08
C ARG A 505 17.70 -13.95 17.44
N ASN A 506 16.78 -13.63 18.33
CA ASN A 506 15.66 -14.50 18.71
C ASN A 506 14.56 -14.61 17.65
N SER A 507 14.55 -13.76 16.63
CA SER A 507 13.47 -13.70 15.64
C SER A 507 13.53 -14.83 14.61
N SER A 508 14.71 -15.40 14.33
CA SER A 508 14.83 -16.59 13.46
C SER A 508 16.17 -17.31 13.65
N ILE A 509 16.20 -18.61 13.33
CA ILE A 509 17.43 -19.40 13.36
C ILE A 509 18.50 -18.88 12.39
N ASN A 510 18.10 -18.27 11.27
CA ASN A 510 19.03 -17.67 10.32
C ASN A 510 19.69 -16.41 10.90
N LEU A 511 18.91 -15.57 11.60
CA LEU A 511 19.45 -14.41 12.32
C LEU A 511 20.41 -14.85 13.41
N LEU A 512 20.04 -15.84 14.23
CA LEU A 512 20.96 -16.39 15.23
C LEU A 512 22.25 -16.91 14.57
N SER A 513 22.15 -17.68 13.49
CA SER A 513 23.31 -18.21 12.75
C SER A 513 24.23 -17.09 12.25
N MET A 514 23.67 -16.02 11.67
CA MET A 514 24.43 -14.83 11.25
C MET A 514 25.06 -14.09 12.44
N CYS A 515 24.31 -13.93 13.53
CA CYS A 515 24.78 -13.27 14.75
C CYS A 515 25.93 -14.01 15.43
N LEU A 516 25.93 -15.35 15.39
CA LEU A 516 27.04 -16.17 15.90
C LEU A 516 28.30 -16.04 15.04
N LYS A 517 28.20 -15.53 13.81
CA LYS A 517 29.31 -15.39 12.85
C LYS A 517 29.41 -13.96 12.33
N PRO A 518 29.70 -12.98 13.20
CA PRO A 518 29.58 -11.56 12.83
C PRO A 518 30.58 -11.15 11.75
N LYS A 519 31.80 -11.70 11.75
CA LYS A 519 32.81 -11.44 10.72
C LYS A 519 32.36 -11.94 9.34
N GLU A 520 32.03 -13.23 9.24
CA GLU A 520 31.56 -13.86 7.99
C GLU A 520 30.29 -13.17 7.47
N THR A 521 29.38 -12.81 8.37
CA THR A 521 28.17 -12.07 8.01
C THR A 521 28.51 -10.70 7.42
N CYS A 522 29.41 -9.95 8.04
CA CYS A 522 29.85 -8.65 7.52
C CYS A 522 30.59 -8.77 6.19
N GLU A 523 31.36 -9.82 5.96
CA GLU A 523 32.02 -10.11 4.69
C GLU A 523 30.99 -10.39 3.59
N ALA A 524 30.01 -11.27 3.85
CA ALA A 524 28.93 -11.57 2.91
C ALA A 524 28.06 -10.34 2.59
N LEU A 525 27.83 -9.47 3.58
CA LEU A 525 27.12 -8.19 3.39
C LEU A 525 27.96 -7.14 2.64
N ALA A 526 29.29 -7.22 2.68
CA ALA A 526 30.19 -6.31 1.98
C ALA A 526 30.40 -6.69 0.50
N GLU A 527 30.44 -7.98 0.18
CA GLU A 527 30.56 -8.51 -1.20
C GLU A 527 29.33 -8.22 -2.07
N ASP A 528 28.19 -7.87 -1.46
CA ASP A 528 26.89 -7.45 -2.01
C ASP A 528 26.92 -6.30 -3.07
N ARG A 529 28.11 -5.80 -3.43
CA ARG A 529 28.30 -4.64 -4.33
C ARG A 529 29.17 -4.88 -5.54
N LEU A 530 29.93 -5.98 -5.65
CA LEU A 530 30.82 -6.17 -6.81
C LEU A 530 30.07 -6.50 -8.11
N SER A 531 28.77 -6.82 -8.03
CA SER A 531 27.86 -6.83 -9.18
C SER A 531 27.34 -5.41 -9.44
N PRO A 532 27.66 -4.79 -10.59
CA PRO A 532 27.18 -3.45 -10.92
C PRO A 532 25.66 -3.37 -10.84
N ARG A 533 25.16 -2.42 -10.04
CA ARG A 533 23.76 -2.04 -9.93
C ARG A 533 23.08 -1.96 -11.31
N LYS A 534 22.27 -2.97 -11.64
CA LYS A 534 21.04 -2.87 -12.43
C LYS A 534 19.94 -3.52 -11.60
N GLY A 535 19.30 -2.72 -10.76
CA GLY A 535 18.34 -3.18 -9.77
C GLY A 535 18.28 -2.15 -8.65
N LEU A 536 17.10 -1.57 -8.47
CA LEU A 536 16.76 -0.37 -7.70
C LEU A 536 17.70 0.00 -6.53
N SER A 537 18.19 1.25 -6.57
CA SER A 537 18.77 1.87 -5.40
C SER A 537 17.65 2.29 -4.44
N ARG A 538 17.69 1.77 -3.20
CA ARG A 538 16.80 2.08 -2.07
C ARG A 538 16.74 3.58 -1.70
N SER A 539 17.70 4.41 -2.16
CA SER A 539 17.62 5.88 -2.10
C SER A 539 16.65 6.47 -3.13
N GLY A 540 16.44 5.77 -4.24
CA GLY A 540 15.41 6.06 -5.22
C GLY A 540 14.03 5.73 -4.68
N GLU A 541 13.83 4.65 -3.91
CA GLU A 541 12.50 4.28 -3.39
C GLU A 541 11.92 5.31 -2.41
N THR A 542 12.67 5.77 -1.40
CA THR A 542 12.16 6.80 -0.48
C THR A 542 11.95 8.15 -1.15
N VAL A 543 12.83 8.55 -2.08
CA VAL A 543 12.68 9.79 -2.87
C VAL A 543 11.54 9.66 -3.88
N ASN A 544 11.34 8.48 -4.48
CA ASN A 544 10.23 8.20 -5.40
C ASN A 544 8.90 8.16 -4.64
N CYS A 545 8.83 7.57 -3.44
CA CYS A 545 7.63 7.60 -2.61
C CYS A 545 7.29 9.03 -2.18
N ALA A 546 8.29 9.83 -1.79
CA ALA A 546 8.09 11.24 -1.49
C ALA A 546 7.65 12.04 -2.73
N HIS A 547 8.25 11.78 -3.89
CA HIS A 547 7.88 12.39 -5.17
C HIS A 547 6.45 12.02 -5.59
N LEU A 548 6.07 10.75 -5.47
CA LEU A 548 4.71 10.27 -5.76
C LEU A 548 3.69 10.87 -4.79
N ARG A 549 4.02 10.97 -3.50
CA ARG A 549 3.18 11.64 -2.50
C ARG A 549 2.98 13.12 -2.81
N ASN A 550 4.06 13.86 -3.11
CA ASN A 550 3.99 15.27 -3.53
C ASN A 550 3.15 15.43 -4.81
N THR A 551 3.39 14.57 -5.79
CA THR A 551 2.70 14.56 -7.08
C THR A 551 1.18 14.32 -6.90
N LYS A 552 0.80 13.41 -6.00
CA LYS A 552 -0.60 13.17 -5.62
C LYS A 552 -1.25 14.39 -4.97
N GLU A 553 -0.55 15.07 -4.06
CA GLU A 553 -1.07 16.29 -3.43
C GLU A 553 -1.25 17.43 -4.44
N VAL A 554 -0.34 17.56 -5.43
CA VAL A 554 -0.48 18.52 -6.53
C VAL A 554 -1.70 18.17 -7.40
N LYS A 555 -1.87 16.90 -7.80
CA LYS A 555 -3.06 16.45 -8.54
C LYS A 555 -4.35 16.88 -7.85
N ASP A 556 -4.51 16.55 -6.57
CA ASP A 556 -5.73 16.83 -5.81
C ASP A 556 -6.01 18.34 -5.74
N ASN A 557 -4.97 19.16 -5.55
CA ASN A 557 -5.09 20.62 -5.57
C ASN A 557 -5.56 21.13 -6.94
N LEU A 558 -5.01 20.61 -8.03
CA LEU A 558 -5.34 21.05 -9.38
C LEU A 558 -6.74 20.62 -9.81
N LEU A 559 -7.16 19.39 -9.48
CA LEU A 559 -8.52 18.91 -9.73
C LEU A 559 -9.57 19.78 -9.02
N SER A 560 -9.28 20.24 -7.79
CA SER A 560 -10.22 21.08 -7.02
C SER A 560 -10.54 22.44 -7.66
N LYS A 561 -9.77 22.83 -8.70
CA LYS A 561 -9.99 24.09 -9.43
C LYS A 561 -11.09 23.98 -10.49
N ASN A 562 -11.56 22.76 -10.83
CA ASN A 562 -12.56 22.50 -11.88
C ASN A 562 -12.19 23.15 -13.23
N THR A 563 -10.93 23.00 -13.63
CA THR A 563 -10.35 23.53 -14.87
C THR A 563 -9.69 22.41 -15.66
N ASP A 564 -9.39 22.66 -16.94
CA ASP A 564 -8.73 21.75 -17.90
C ASP A 564 -7.20 21.65 -17.72
N ILE A 565 -6.66 22.05 -16.55
CA ILE A 565 -5.22 22.03 -16.28
C ILE A 565 -4.66 20.60 -16.41
N LEU A 566 -5.44 19.59 -16.03
CA LEU A 566 -5.05 18.18 -16.10
C LEU A 566 -5.71 17.46 -17.27
N ALA A 567 -6.14 18.18 -18.32
CA ALA A 567 -6.66 17.56 -19.53
C ALA A 567 -5.59 16.81 -20.32
N ASN A 568 -4.37 17.33 -20.32
CA ASN A 568 -3.21 16.72 -20.97
C ASN A 568 -1.90 17.18 -20.32
N VAL A 569 -0.80 16.53 -20.70
CA VAL A 569 0.53 16.78 -20.14
C VAL A 569 1.01 18.22 -20.42
N ASP A 570 0.65 18.80 -21.56
CA ASP A 570 1.07 20.15 -21.96
C ASP A 570 0.40 21.24 -21.13
N ASN A 571 -0.91 21.14 -20.91
CA ASN A 571 -1.67 22.03 -20.03
C ASN A 571 -1.10 22.00 -18.61
N CYS A 572 -0.86 20.79 -18.08
CA CYS A 572 -0.28 20.61 -16.75
C CYS A 572 1.13 21.21 -16.67
N THR A 573 1.98 20.91 -17.67
CA THR A 573 3.36 21.41 -17.74
C THR A 573 3.39 22.92 -17.83
N THR A 574 2.53 23.53 -18.66
CA THR A 574 2.39 24.98 -18.80
C THR A 574 1.97 25.63 -17.48
N TYR A 575 1.00 25.03 -16.78
CA TYR A 575 0.57 25.51 -15.48
C TYR A 575 1.69 25.45 -14.43
N LEU A 576 2.37 24.31 -14.34
CA LEU A 576 3.47 24.12 -13.39
C LEU A 576 4.66 25.02 -13.73
N ASN A 577 4.99 25.24 -15.00
CA ASN A 577 6.02 26.19 -15.43
C ASN A 577 5.75 27.61 -14.92
N ARG A 578 4.47 28.03 -14.87
CA ARG A 578 4.09 29.34 -14.33
C ARG A 578 4.11 29.41 -12.80
N LYS A 579 3.82 28.29 -12.12
CA LYS A 579 3.63 28.23 -10.66
C LYS A 579 4.86 27.80 -9.88
N CYS A 580 5.63 26.84 -10.38
CA CYS A 580 6.81 26.30 -9.72
C CYS A 580 7.86 27.36 -9.36
N PRO A 581 8.20 28.34 -10.23
CA PRO A 581 9.11 29.43 -9.85
C PRO A 581 8.65 30.23 -8.63
N ARG A 582 7.33 30.30 -8.38
CA ARG A 582 6.77 30.95 -7.19
C ARG A 582 6.83 30.04 -5.98
N TRP A 583 6.52 28.75 -6.13
CA TRP A 583 6.61 27.77 -5.05
C TRP A 583 8.05 27.54 -4.57
N PHE A 584 9.06 27.68 -5.44
CA PHE A 584 10.47 27.65 -5.06
C PHE A 584 10.93 28.81 -4.17
N ARG A 585 10.18 29.93 -4.12
CA ARG A 585 10.50 31.08 -3.24
C ARG A 585 10.07 30.86 -1.78
N ARG A 586 9.39 29.75 -1.48
CA ARG A 586 8.94 29.40 -0.13
C ARG A 586 10.03 28.65 0.62
N GLU A 587 10.20 28.94 1.91
CA GLU A 587 11.10 28.20 2.79
C GLU A 587 10.63 26.75 2.99
N ILE A 588 9.31 26.52 2.94
CA ILE A 588 8.68 25.19 2.94
C ILE A 588 7.91 25.03 1.63
N ASN A 589 8.48 24.31 0.65
CA ASN A 589 7.77 23.95 -0.57
C ASN A 589 7.26 22.50 -0.48
N PRO A 590 5.97 22.26 -0.22
CA PRO A 590 5.41 20.91 -0.15
C PRO A 590 5.40 20.18 -1.51
N PHE A 591 5.71 20.89 -2.61
CA PHE A 591 5.69 20.37 -3.97
C PHE A 591 7.08 20.44 -4.63
N ASN A 592 8.16 20.56 -3.86
CA ASN A 592 9.50 20.75 -4.41
C ASN A 592 9.88 19.63 -5.39
N LEU A 593 9.52 18.38 -5.06
CA LEU A 593 9.91 17.22 -5.85
C LEU A 593 9.13 17.17 -7.15
N THR A 594 7.87 17.60 -7.12
CA THR A 594 7.04 17.76 -8.32
C THR A 594 7.60 18.88 -9.18
N CYS A 595 7.95 20.03 -8.61
CA CYS A 595 8.46 21.15 -9.41
C CYS A 595 9.83 20.91 -10.05
N VAL A 596 10.71 20.18 -9.38
CA VAL A 596 12.02 19.77 -9.90
C VAL A 596 11.86 18.86 -11.13
N ALA A 597 10.83 18.02 -11.17
CA ALA A 597 10.57 17.09 -12.27
C ALA A 597 9.15 17.25 -12.84
N HIS A 598 8.69 18.49 -13.04
CA HIS A 598 7.26 18.79 -13.27
C HIS A 598 6.69 18.13 -14.53
N HIS A 599 7.47 17.99 -15.60
CA HIS A 599 7.01 17.25 -16.79
C HIS A 599 6.75 15.77 -16.47
N LYS A 600 7.70 15.09 -15.81
CA LYS A 600 7.55 13.69 -15.38
C LYS A 600 6.39 13.54 -14.39
N SER A 601 6.24 14.48 -13.46
CA SER A 601 5.09 14.52 -12.56
C SER A 601 3.78 14.71 -13.32
N CYS A 602 3.72 15.58 -14.33
CA CYS A 602 2.52 15.74 -15.16
C CYS A 602 2.16 14.46 -15.89
N VAL A 603 3.12 13.69 -16.42
CA VAL A 603 2.84 12.38 -17.02
C VAL A 603 2.12 11.46 -16.01
N ILE A 604 2.67 11.33 -14.80
CA ILE A 604 2.08 10.51 -13.72
C ILE A 604 0.68 11.03 -13.33
N ILE A 605 0.53 12.34 -13.15
CA ILE A 605 -0.75 12.96 -12.79
C ILE A 605 -1.81 12.69 -13.85
N ILE A 606 -1.47 12.86 -15.12
CA ILE A 606 -2.41 12.70 -16.23
C ILE A 606 -2.85 11.25 -16.36
N GLU A 607 -1.92 10.29 -16.28
CA GLU A 607 -2.24 8.86 -16.29
C GLU A 607 -3.24 8.50 -15.18
N ASP A 608 -2.98 8.96 -13.96
CA ASP A 608 -3.83 8.73 -12.79
C ASP A 608 -5.21 9.41 -12.91
N VAL A 609 -5.27 10.64 -13.44
CA VAL A 609 -6.54 11.34 -13.71
C VAL A 609 -7.36 10.62 -14.79
N GLN A 610 -6.73 10.14 -15.86
CA GLN A 610 -7.45 9.39 -16.90
C GLN A 610 -8.01 8.08 -16.34
N ASN A 611 -7.26 7.39 -15.47
CA ASN A 611 -7.76 6.20 -14.77
C ASN A 611 -8.95 6.53 -13.85
N HIS A 612 -8.87 7.61 -13.07
CA HIS A 612 -10.01 8.09 -12.27
C HIS A 612 -11.24 8.39 -13.14
N CYS A 613 -11.06 8.98 -14.32
CA CYS A 613 -12.17 9.27 -15.23
C CYS A 613 -12.82 8.00 -15.78
N LEU A 614 -12.02 6.98 -16.10
CA LEU A 614 -12.51 5.67 -16.54
C LEU A 614 -13.28 4.97 -15.42
N ALA A 615 -12.66 4.84 -14.24
CA ALA A 615 -13.30 4.26 -13.06
C ALA A 615 -14.61 4.96 -12.72
N PHE A 616 -14.62 6.30 -12.75
CA PHE A 616 -15.82 7.10 -12.49
C PHE A 616 -16.94 6.83 -13.49
N LYS A 617 -16.62 6.73 -14.78
CA LYS A 617 -17.59 6.38 -15.83
C LYS A 617 -18.20 4.99 -15.57
N GLU A 618 -17.36 3.98 -15.38
CA GLU A 618 -17.80 2.60 -15.11
C GLU A 618 -18.63 2.49 -13.82
N ASN A 619 -18.25 3.24 -12.79
CA ASN A 619 -18.99 3.32 -11.54
C ASN A 619 -20.36 3.99 -11.72
N MET A 620 -20.45 5.03 -12.54
CA MET A 620 -21.74 5.66 -12.88
C MET A 620 -22.66 4.70 -13.64
N GLU A 621 -22.10 3.90 -14.55
CA GLU A 621 -22.84 2.91 -15.34
C GLU A 621 -23.30 1.74 -14.47
N SER A 622 -22.40 1.12 -13.71
CA SER A 622 -22.69 -0.02 -12.83
C SER A 622 -23.71 0.29 -11.73
N HIS A 623 -23.80 1.55 -11.29
CA HIS A 623 -24.76 1.98 -10.28
C HIS A 623 -26.04 2.57 -10.87
N ASP A 624 -26.23 2.52 -12.20
CA ASP A 624 -27.37 3.10 -12.92
C ASP A 624 -27.62 4.58 -12.57
N VAL A 625 -26.55 5.37 -12.42
CA VAL A 625 -26.62 6.74 -11.87
C VAL A 625 -27.53 7.63 -12.71
N ILE A 626 -27.45 7.54 -14.04
CA ILE A 626 -28.25 8.37 -14.94
C ILE A 626 -29.74 8.04 -14.79
N LYS A 627 -30.10 6.76 -14.80
CA LYS A 627 -31.49 6.32 -14.62
C LYS A 627 -32.03 6.75 -13.26
N LYS A 628 -31.29 6.51 -12.18
CA LYS A 628 -31.69 6.91 -10.82
C LYS A 628 -31.77 8.43 -10.63
N SER A 629 -31.09 9.20 -11.47
CA SER A 629 -31.18 10.68 -11.47
C SER A 629 -32.49 11.22 -12.08
N GLU A 630 -33.29 10.36 -12.72
CA GLU A 630 -34.61 10.69 -13.28
C GLU A 630 -35.77 10.28 -12.35
N ASP A 631 -35.48 9.45 -11.35
CA ASP A 631 -36.44 8.88 -10.40
C ASP A 631 -36.54 9.68 -9.08
N ASN A 632 -37.31 9.16 -8.11
CA ASN A 632 -37.48 9.75 -6.77
C ASN A 632 -36.16 9.91 -5.98
N GLU A 633 -35.08 9.22 -6.38
CA GLU A 633 -33.76 9.32 -5.75
C GLU A 633 -32.89 10.44 -6.30
N LYS A 634 -33.39 11.20 -7.29
CA LYS A 634 -32.70 12.28 -8.00
C LYS A 634 -31.87 13.18 -7.10
N ASP A 635 -32.45 13.74 -6.04
CA ASP A 635 -31.73 14.68 -5.16
C ASP A 635 -30.51 14.03 -4.48
N ASN A 636 -30.60 12.75 -4.08
CA ASN A 636 -29.50 12.03 -3.45
C ASN A 636 -28.40 11.73 -4.46
N ILE A 637 -28.78 11.28 -5.66
CA ILE A 637 -27.86 11.02 -6.76
C ILE A 637 -27.13 12.31 -7.15
N CYS A 638 -27.88 13.40 -7.33
CA CYS A 638 -27.34 14.70 -7.70
C CYS A 638 -26.41 15.25 -6.63
N PHE A 639 -26.75 15.11 -5.34
CA PHE A 639 -25.91 15.55 -4.24
C PHE A 639 -24.55 14.82 -4.21
N PHE A 640 -24.56 13.51 -4.49
CA PHE A 640 -23.38 12.65 -4.40
C PHE A 640 -22.49 12.70 -5.64
N TRP A 641 -23.07 12.55 -6.84
CA TRP A 641 -22.30 12.33 -8.07
C TRP A 641 -21.94 13.63 -8.81
N SER A 642 -22.76 14.68 -8.71
CA SER A 642 -22.57 15.90 -9.51
C SER A 642 -21.23 16.59 -9.27
N GLY A 643 -20.70 16.52 -8.06
CA GLY A 643 -19.43 17.14 -7.69
C GLY A 643 -18.22 16.53 -8.38
N TYR A 644 -18.22 15.21 -8.57
CA TYR A 644 -17.18 14.53 -9.35
C TYR A 644 -17.24 14.91 -10.83
N CYS A 645 -18.45 15.05 -11.38
CA CYS A 645 -18.61 15.54 -12.74
C CYS A 645 -18.03 16.95 -12.89
N ASP A 646 -18.32 17.86 -11.97
CA ASP A 646 -17.77 19.23 -12.02
C ASP A 646 -16.23 19.25 -11.94
N MET A 647 -15.64 18.29 -11.23
CA MET A 647 -14.19 18.14 -11.07
C MET A 647 -13.50 17.56 -12.31
N LEU A 648 -14.08 16.51 -12.89
CA LEU A 648 -13.41 15.71 -13.91
C LEU A 648 -13.78 16.11 -15.34
N VAL A 649 -14.95 16.70 -15.58
CA VAL A 649 -15.49 16.88 -16.94
C VAL A 649 -14.58 17.70 -17.86
N GLU A 650 -13.90 18.73 -17.33
CA GLU A 650 -12.97 19.56 -18.13
C GLU A 650 -11.58 18.91 -18.27
N ASN A 651 -11.25 17.92 -17.44
CA ASN A 651 -9.99 17.17 -17.53
C ASN A 651 -10.13 15.89 -18.39
N CYS A 652 -11.35 15.41 -18.61
CA CYS A 652 -11.63 14.21 -19.40
C CYS A 652 -12.83 14.43 -20.34
N PRO A 653 -12.79 15.45 -21.22
CA PRO A 653 -13.93 15.80 -22.04
C PRO A 653 -14.37 14.66 -22.95
N ASP A 654 -13.43 13.92 -23.54
CA ASP A 654 -13.70 12.84 -24.51
C ASP A 654 -14.29 11.57 -23.88
N LYS A 655 -14.45 11.53 -22.56
CA LYS A 655 -15.04 10.39 -21.82
C LYS A 655 -16.30 10.77 -21.06
N LEU A 656 -16.33 11.99 -20.51
CA LEU A 656 -17.37 12.44 -19.58
C LEU A 656 -18.29 13.49 -20.18
N LYS A 657 -17.78 14.29 -21.13
CA LYS A 657 -18.53 15.38 -21.79
C LYS A 657 -19.14 14.90 -23.10
N LEU A 658 -18.34 14.24 -23.92
CA LEU A 658 -18.72 13.53 -25.13
C LEU A 658 -18.23 12.09 -25.03
N ASP A 659 -19.03 11.14 -25.48
CA ASP A 659 -18.66 9.73 -25.51
C ASP A 659 -19.00 9.16 -26.88
N ASN A 660 -17.99 8.82 -27.69
CA ASN A 660 -18.15 8.38 -29.08
C ASN A 660 -19.00 9.32 -29.96
N GLY A 661 -18.95 10.63 -29.69
CA GLY A 661 -19.74 11.65 -30.40
C GLY A 661 -21.15 11.88 -29.86
N GLU A 662 -21.58 11.10 -28.86
CA GLU A 662 -22.83 11.32 -28.14
C GLU A 662 -22.62 12.10 -26.83
N GLU A 663 -23.72 12.56 -26.22
CA GLU A 663 -23.70 13.26 -24.94
C GLU A 663 -23.19 12.33 -23.82
N GLY A 664 -22.08 12.71 -23.20
CA GLY A 664 -21.42 11.92 -22.16
C GLY A 664 -22.20 11.88 -20.84
N VAL A 665 -21.84 10.93 -19.97
CA VAL A 665 -22.55 10.65 -18.70
C VAL A 665 -22.66 11.88 -17.79
N CYS A 666 -21.65 12.74 -17.74
CA CYS A 666 -21.70 13.92 -16.88
C CYS A 666 -22.60 15.02 -17.42
N MET A 667 -22.75 15.13 -18.75
CA MET A 667 -23.67 16.09 -19.36
C MET A 667 -25.13 15.66 -19.15
N LYS A 668 -25.41 14.37 -19.32
CA LYS A 668 -26.70 13.76 -18.97
C LYS A 668 -27.05 13.99 -17.50
N LEU A 669 -26.11 13.69 -16.59
CA LEU A 669 -26.32 13.93 -15.15
C LEU A 669 -26.54 15.41 -14.85
N LYS A 670 -25.78 16.32 -15.47
CA LYS A 670 -25.91 17.76 -15.27
C LYS A 670 -27.30 18.26 -15.67
N LYS A 671 -27.83 17.79 -16.80
CA LYS A 671 -29.18 18.09 -17.27
C LYS A 671 -30.23 17.55 -16.30
N ASN A 672 -30.10 16.28 -15.90
CA ASN A 672 -31.03 15.68 -14.93
C ASN A 672 -30.99 16.45 -13.61
N CYS A 673 -29.83 16.88 -13.14
CA CYS A 673 -29.64 17.59 -11.88
C CYS A 673 -29.84 19.12 -11.93
N GLU A 674 -30.29 19.70 -13.05
CA GLU A 674 -30.39 21.15 -13.22
C GLU A 674 -31.27 21.81 -12.14
N THR A 675 -32.49 21.30 -11.95
CA THR A 675 -33.42 21.81 -10.92
C THR A 675 -32.88 21.66 -9.50
N PHE A 676 -32.13 20.58 -9.22
CA PHE A 676 -31.49 20.39 -7.93
C PHE A 676 -30.36 21.41 -7.71
N ARG A 677 -29.54 21.67 -8.73
CA ARG A 677 -28.43 22.63 -8.67
C ARG A 677 -28.92 24.06 -8.42
N GLU A 678 -30.04 24.45 -9.00
CA GLU A 678 -30.67 25.75 -8.75
C GLU A 678 -31.15 25.91 -7.30
N LYS A 679 -31.69 24.83 -6.72
CA LYS A 679 -32.21 24.79 -5.35
C LYS A 679 -31.13 24.58 -4.29
N LEU A 680 -30.00 23.99 -4.66
CA LEU A 680 -28.91 23.64 -3.74
C LEU A 680 -28.41 24.82 -2.87
N PRO A 681 -28.24 26.06 -3.36
CA PRO A 681 -27.87 27.21 -2.52
C PRO A 681 -28.89 27.52 -1.42
N LEU A 682 -30.19 27.41 -1.71
CA LEU A 682 -31.28 27.63 -0.73
C LEU A 682 -31.20 26.57 0.38
N LEU A 683 -31.01 25.32 -0.02
CA LEU A 683 -30.90 24.17 0.87
C LEU A 683 -29.67 24.26 1.78
N LYS A 684 -28.53 24.69 1.25
CA LYS A 684 -27.31 24.99 2.04
C LYS A 684 -27.54 26.11 3.05
N ALA A 685 -28.20 27.19 2.62
CA ALA A 685 -28.54 28.30 3.50
C ALA A 685 -29.47 27.82 4.61
N LEU A 686 -30.44 26.96 4.31
CA LEU A 686 -31.29 26.33 5.31
C LEU A 686 -30.46 25.52 6.31
N MET A 687 -29.63 24.57 5.84
CA MET A 687 -28.75 23.77 6.70
C MET A 687 -27.88 24.61 7.63
N TYR A 688 -27.36 25.74 7.15
CA TYR A 688 -26.59 26.68 7.96
C TYR A 688 -27.41 27.28 9.11
N ASN A 689 -28.66 27.65 8.84
CA ASN A 689 -29.51 28.36 9.81
C ASN A 689 -30.15 27.43 10.85
N ILE A 690 -30.44 26.18 10.48
CA ILE A 690 -30.96 25.15 11.39
C ILE A 690 -29.87 24.18 11.86
N LYS A 691 -28.59 24.59 11.77
CA LYS A 691 -27.45 23.81 12.27
C LYS A 691 -27.65 23.41 13.73
N GLY A 692 -27.12 22.24 14.09
CA GLY A 692 -27.31 21.63 15.41
C GLY A 692 -28.69 21.00 15.63
N SER A 693 -29.61 21.11 14.68
CA SER A 693 -30.95 20.47 14.75
C SER A 693 -31.19 19.43 13.66
N LEU A 694 -30.13 19.01 12.95
CA LEU A 694 -30.21 18.06 11.81
C LEU A 694 -29.83 16.62 12.17
N LYS A 695 -29.84 16.27 13.46
CA LYS A 695 -29.52 14.92 13.93
C LYS A 695 -30.72 13.97 13.83
N GLU A 696 -31.91 14.52 14.09
CA GLU A 696 -33.18 13.79 14.17
C GLU A 696 -34.26 14.57 13.43
N LYS A 697 -35.20 13.83 12.82
CA LYS A 697 -36.25 14.38 11.96
C LYS A 697 -37.15 15.38 12.69
N ASP A 698 -37.65 15.01 13.87
CA ASP A 698 -38.59 15.85 14.63
C ASP A 698 -37.94 17.14 15.15
N THR A 699 -36.68 17.02 15.58
CA THR A 699 -35.86 18.17 15.99
C THR A 699 -35.65 19.15 14.84
N CYS A 700 -35.39 18.63 13.64
CA CYS A 700 -35.28 19.45 12.42
C CYS A 700 -36.60 20.15 12.11
N ILE A 701 -37.72 19.42 12.14
CA ILE A 701 -39.06 19.97 11.83
C ILE A 701 -39.40 21.13 12.77
N LYS A 702 -39.20 20.96 14.07
CA LYS A 702 -39.46 21.99 15.07
C LYS A 702 -38.60 23.23 14.83
N LYS A 703 -37.30 23.04 14.61
CA LYS A 703 -36.37 24.14 14.39
C LYS A 703 -36.66 24.91 13.10
N LEU A 704 -37.00 24.19 12.03
CA LEU A 704 -37.36 24.75 10.74
C LEU A 704 -38.62 25.62 10.85
N ASN A 705 -39.63 25.15 11.59
CA ASN A 705 -40.83 25.94 11.91
C ASN A 705 -40.50 27.21 12.68
N ASP A 706 -39.75 27.10 13.77
CA ASP A 706 -39.35 28.25 14.59
C ASP A 706 -38.54 29.26 13.77
N TYR A 707 -37.69 28.78 12.87
CA TYR A 707 -36.85 29.60 12.00
C TYR A 707 -37.68 30.35 10.95
N CYS A 708 -38.64 29.68 10.31
CA CYS A 708 -39.46 30.28 9.27
C CYS A 708 -40.59 31.18 9.83
N ALA A 709 -41.01 31.00 11.09
CA ALA A 709 -42.03 31.83 11.73
C ALA A 709 -41.54 33.22 12.18
N LYS A 710 -40.24 33.43 12.41
CA LYS A 710 -39.66 34.66 12.99
C LYS A 710 -39.49 35.83 11.98
N SER A 711 -40.45 36.05 11.09
CA SER A 711 -40.34 36.88 9.88
C SER A 711 -39.82 38.32 10.08
N THR A 712 -38.49 38.49 10.02
CA THR A 712 -37.79 39.65 9.45
C THR A 712 -36.46 39.18 8.88
N HIS A 713 -36.51 38.29 7.88
CA HIS A 713 -35.30 37.90 7.15
C HIS A 713 -34.94 39.05 6.21
N SER A 714 -33.92 39.84 6.54
CA SER A 714 -33.37 40.89 5.64
C SER A 714 -32.76 40.33 4.34
N ASN A 715 -32.79 39.01 4.16
CA ASN A 715 -32.15 38.27 3.09
C ASN A 715 -33.18 37.44 2.29
N LYS A 716 -33.45 37.86 1.05
CA LYS A 716 -34.38 37.24 0.10
C LYS A 716 -34.16 35.72 -0.07
N THR A 717 -32.91 35.26 -0.09
CA THR A 717 -32.58 33.82 -0.21
C THR A 717 -33.16 32.98 0.92
N LEU A 718 -33.24 33.52 2.14
CA LEU A 718 -33.76 32.80 3.31
C LEU A 718 -35.29 32.75 3.31
N GLU A 719 -35.92 33.83 2.85
CA GLU A 719 -37.36 33.90 2.65
C GLU A 719 -37.82 32.90 1.60
N ASP A 720 -37.13 32.83 0.46
CA ASP A 720 -37.41 31.87 -0.61
C ASP A 720 -37.21 30.42 -0.14
N SER A 721 -36.17 30.16 0.68
CA SER A 721 -35.94 28.84 1.28
C SER A 721 -37.09 28.39 2.18
N CYS A 722 -37.63 29.29 3.01
CA CYS A 722 -38.77 28.99 3.86
C CYS A 722 -40.06 28.76 3.07
N LYS A 723 -40.29 29.51 1.98
CA LYS A 723 -41.44 29.31 1.09
C LYS A 723 -41.39 27.96 0.38
N GLU A 724 -40.20 27.55 -0.05
CA GLU A 724 -39.99 26.29 -0.77
C GLU A 724 -40.09 25.08 0.17
N TYR A 725 -39.39 25.10 1.31
CA TYR A 725 -39.17 23.91 2.13
C TYR A 725 -40.04 23.81 3.39
N ASN A 726 -40.77 24.88 3.74
CA ASN A 726 -41.64 24.91 4.91
C ASN A 726 -43.13 25.11 4.58
N LYS A 727 -43.51 24.91 3.30
CA LYS A 727 -44.83 25.21 2.75
C LYS A 727 -45.99 24.48 3.45
N ASP A 728 -45.83 23.18 3.67
CA ASP A 728 -46.80 22.30 4.30
C ASP A 728 -46.09 21.21 5.11
N GLU A 729 -46.85 20.43 5.87
CA GLU A 729 -46.32 19.41 6.77
C GLU A 729 -45.55 18.31 6.04
N ASN A 730 -46.03 17.87 4.86
CA ASN A 730 -45.39 16.80 4.11
C ASN A 730 -44.06 17.28 3.50
N THR A 731 -44.06 18.43 2.83
CA THR A 731 -42.85 19.04 2.24
C THR A 731 -41.75 19.26 3.31
N ARG A 732 -42.15 19.71 4.50
CA ARG A 732 -41.24 19.92 5.63
C ARG A 732 -40.67 18.60 6.17
N SER A 733 -41.53 17.59 6.32
CA SER A 733 -41.17 16.24 6.78
C SER A 733 -40.16 15.60 5.84
N GLU A 734 -40.42 15.62 4.53
CA GLU A 734 -39.52 15.10 3.50
C GLU A 734 -38.19 15.86 3.45
N THR A 735 -38.23 17.20 3.56
CA THR A 735 -37.01 18.02 3.60
C THR A 735 -36.13 17.63 4.77
N CYS A 736 -36.69 17.57 5.98
CA CYS A 736 -35.93 17.21 7.17
C CYS A 736 -35.38 15.78 7.12
N GLU A 737 -36.12 14.84 6.53
CA GLU A 737 -35.64 13.47 6.32
C GLU A 737 -34.43 13.42 5.37
N LYS A 738 -34.49 14.16 4.26
CA LYS A 738 -33.37 14.33 3.32
C LYS A 738 -32.15 14.96 4.00
N LEU A 739 -32.33 16.06 4.73
CA LEU A 739 -31.24 16.77 5.41
C LEU A 739 -30.55 15.90 6.46
N VAL A 740 -31.31 15.16 7.27
CA VAL A 740 -30.76 14.23 8.26
C VAL A 740 -29.95 13.12 7.58
N LYS A 741 -30.42 12.58 6.45
CA LYS A 741 -29.68 11.56 5.68
C LYS A 741 -28.35 12.09 5.17
N TRP A 742 -28.32 13.30 4.60
CA TRP A 742 -27.07 13.91 4.13
C TRP A 742 -26.11 14.27 5.25
N ILE A 743 -26.60 14.75 6.39
CA ILE A 743 -25.74 15.01 7.55
C ILE A 743 -25.07 13.72 8.02
N LYS A 744 -25.79 12.60 8.08
CA LYS A 744 -25.18 11.30 8.41
C LYS A 744 -24.04 10.93 7.45
N ILE A 745 -24.23 11.14 6.14
CA ILE A 745 -23.19 10.90 5.12
C ILE A 745 -21.98 11.81 5.34
N LEU A 746 -22.23 13.12 5.51
CA LEU A 746 -21.18 14.13 5.71
C LEU A 746 -20.39 13.88 7.00
N CYS A 747 -21.05 13.54 8.11
CA CYS A 747 -20.38 13.27 9.39
C CYS A 747 -19.39 12.10 9.32
N ASN A 748 -19.57 11.19 8.37
CA ASN A 748 -18.69 10.04 8.19
C ASN A 748 -17.51 10.33 7.26
N THR A 749 -17.66 11.23 6.29
CA THR A 749 -16.65 11.51 5.24
C THR A 749 -15.79 12.73 5.53
N LEU A 750 -16.36 13.81 6.07
CA LEU A 750 -15.64 15.06 6.29
C LEU A 750 -14.56 15.08 7.39
N PRO A 751 -14.57 14.26 8.48
CA PRO A 751 -13.60 14.40 9.57
C PRO A 751 -12.14 14.32 9.10
N VAL A 752 -11.82 13.33 8.25
CA VAL A 752 -10.47 13.12 7.71
C VAL A 752 -9.99 14.34 6.92
N LYS A 753 -10.88 14.96 6.15
CA LYS A 753 -10.59 16.16 5.37
C LYS A 753 -10.32 17.37 6.27
N LEU A 754 -11.16 17.56 7.29
CA LEU A 754 -11.00 18.66 8.25
C LEU A 754 -9.71 18.51 9.05
N ASP A 755 -9.32 17.30 9.44
CA ASP A 755 -8.04 17.05 10.12
C ASP A 755 -6.84 17.39 9.24
N LYS A 756 -6.87 16.99 7.95
CA LYS A 756 -5.82 17.35 6.99
C LYS A 756 -5.75 18.87 6.77
N ALA A 757 -6.90 19.52 6.60
CA ALA A 757 -7.00 20.97 6.41
C ALA A 757 -6.50 21.74 7.64
N ALA A 758 -6.86 21.29 8.84
CA ALA A 758 -6.38 21.85 10.09
C ALA A 758 -4.85 21.86 10.15
N LYS A 759 -4.23 20.72 9.81
CA LYS A 759 -2.78 20.56 9.81
C LYS A 759 -2.08 21.40 8.73
N ASP A 760 -2.66 21.48 7.52
CA ASP A 760 -2.12 22.33 6.43
C ASP A 760 -2.19 23.82 6.79
N LEU A 761 -3.32 24.28 7.33
CA LEU A 761 -3.50 25.66 7.76
C LEU A 761 -2.60 26.03 8.93
N GLU A 762 -2.35 25.11 9.88
CA GLU A 762 -1.39 25.31 10.96
C GLU A 762 0.04 25.54 10.43
N ASN A 763 0.48 24.70 9.48
CA ASN A 763 1.80 24.87 8.85
C ASN A 763 1.90 26.20 8.09
N ARG A 764 0.86 26.55 7.32
CA ARG A 764 0.79 27.82 6.57
C ARG A 764 0.77 29.03 7.50
N ALA A 765 0.10 28.95 8.64
CA ALA A 765 0.07 30.03 9.63
C ALA A 765 1.47 30.29 10.20
N ASN A 766 2.24 29.23 10.47
CA ASN A 766 3.62 29.35 10.92
C ASN A 766 4.53 30.00 9.85
N GLU A 767 4.41 29.59 8.59
CA GLU A 767 5.14 30.20 7.46
C GLU A 767 4.77 31.68 7.30
N PHE A 768 3.47 32.00 7.25
CA PHE A 768 2.97 33.36 7.13
C PHE A 768 3.49 34.26 8.24
N LYS A 769 3.48 33.78 9.49
CA LYS A 769 3.97 34.53 10.66
C LYS A 769 5.45 34.90 10.51
N LYS A 770 6.28 33.95 10.04
CA LYS A 770 7.71 34.20 9.82
C LYS A 770 7.95 35.18 8.67
N THR A 771 7.35 34.93 7.51
CA THR A 771 7.45 35.83 6.34
C THR A 771 6.95 37.22 6.66
N ARG A 772 5.91 37.35 7.50
CA ARG A 772 5.40 38.64 7.96
C ARG A 772 6.45 39.42 8.74
N GLN A 773 7.13 38.79 9.70
CA GLN A 773 8.19 39.43 10.48
C GLN A 773 9.35 39.88 9.60
N GLU A 774 9.76 39.05 8.64
CA GLU A 774 10.82 39.37 7.69
C GLU A 774 10.43 40.52 6.75
N ALA A 775 9.20 40.51 6.23
CA ALA A 775 8.67 41.56 5.38
C ALA A 775 8.56 42.89 6.15
N GLU A 776 8.04 42.89 7.37
CA GLU A 776 7.96 44.10 8.22
C GLU A 776 9.36 44.69 8.48
N LYS A 777 10.34 43.84 8.79
CA LYS A 777 11.74 44.27 8.95
C LYS A 777 12.31 44.84 7.66
N ALA A 778 12.16 44.15 6.53
CA ALA A 778 12.68 44.60 5.23
C ALA A 778 12.03 45.92 4.77
N VAL A 779 10.73 46.11 5.03
CA VAL A 779 10.03 47.37 4.72
C VAL A 779 10.57 48.52 5.59
N ASN A 780 10.80 48.28 6.89
CA ASN A 780 11.39 49.28 7.78
C ASN A 780 12.82 49.66 7.39
N ASP A 781 13.65 48.67 7.01
CA ASP A 781 15.05 48.85 6.65
C ASP A 781 15.27 49.42 5.23
N SER A 782 14.22 49.47 4.40
CA SER A 782 14.27 49.93 2.99
C SER A 782 13.76 51.35 2.76
N GLY A 783 13.21 52.01 3.79
CA GLY A 783 12.56 53.32 3.65
C GLY A 783 11.24 53.30 2.87
N LEU A 784 10.68 52.11 2.63
CA LEU A 784 9.36 51.92 2.00
C LEU A 784 8.25 51.90 3.06
N PHE A 785 7.00 52.03 2.61
CA PHE A 785 5.82 51.72 3.41
C PHE A 785 4.72 51.06 2.57
N LEU A 786 3.90 50.24 3.21
CA LEU A 786 2.72 49.62 2.62
C LEU A 786 1.60 50.66 2.51
N ALA A 787 1.06 50.84 1.31
CA ALA A 787 -0.09 51.69 1.03
C ALA A 787 -1.21 50.90 0.38
N ILE A 788 -2.47 51.19 0.77
CA ILE A 788 -3.67 50.65 0.13
C ILE A 788 -4.37 51.80 -0.59
N SER A 789 -4.67 51.64 -1.87
CA SER A 789 -5.41 52.62 -2.66
C SER A 789 -6.89 52.65 -2.25
N GLN A 790 -7.49 53.85 -2.12
CA GLN A 790 -8.93 54.00 -1.85
C GLN A 790 -9.77 53.42 -3.01
N THR A 791 -10.86 52.72 -2.68
CA THR A 791 -11.97 52.46 -3.61
C THR A 791 -12.88 53.69 -3.69
N ALA A 792 -13.57 53.91 -4.82
CA ALA A 792 -14.39 55.09 -5.10
C ALA A 792 -15.46 55.43 -4.02
N ASP A 793 -15.83 54.47 -3.18
CA ASP A 793 -16.85 54.63 -2.12
C ASP A 793 -16.32 55.13 -0.76
N GLY A 794 -15.06 55.56 -0.64
CA GLY A 794 -14.52 56.21 0.57
C GLY A 794 -14.44 55.32 1.84
N LYS A 795 -14.83 54.04 1.77
CA LYS A 795 -14.75 53.09 2.88
C LYS A 795 -13.40 52.37 2.92
N GLN A 796 -12.80 52.27 4.11
CA GLN A 796 -11.65 51.39 4.38
C GLN A 796 -12.07 49.93 4.14
N ASN A 797 -11.58 49.32 3.06
CA ASN A 797 -11.68 47.88 2.88
C ASN A 797 -10.42 47.22 3.46
N HIS A 798 -10.55 46.62 4.65
CA HIS A 798 -9.53 45.70 5.20
C HIS A 798 -9.42 44.37 4.41
N HIS A 799 -10.16 44.22 3.30
CA HIS A 799 -10.24 42.98 2.53
C HIS A 799 -9.73 43.19 1.10
N LEU A 800 -8.57 42.60 0.78
CA LEU A 800 -8.21 42.28 -0.61
C LEU A 800 -9.21 41.25 -1.15
N SER A 801 -9.80 41.56 -2.32
CA SER A 801 -10.77 40.73 -3.03
C SER A 801 -10.06 39.87 -4.07
N VAL A 802 -10.31 38.56 -4.06
CA VAL A 802 -9.87 37.62 -5.11
C VAL A 802 -10.98 37.55 -6.16
N ARG A 803 -10.83 38.23 -7.29
CA ARG A 803 -11.62 37.94 -8.50
C ARG A 803 -10.76 38.00 -9.75
N SER A 804 -10.53 36.85 -10.38
CA SER A 804 -10.09 36.74 -11.76
C SER A 804 -11.34 36.78 -12.66
N ASN A 805 -11.73 37.98 -13.10
CA ASN A 805 -12.33 38.24 -14.42
C ASN A 805 -12.72 39.73 -14.53
N ILE A 806 -12.09 40.35 -15.53
CA ILE A 806 -12.40 41.56 -16.31
C ILE A 806 -13.68 42.36 -15.91
N TYR A 807 -13.46 43.68 -15.67
CA TYR A 807 -14.41 44.78 -15.36
C TYR A 807 -15.11 44.81 -13.98
N SER A 808 -14.40 45.25 -12.93
CA SER A 808 -15.01 46.00 -11.83
C SER A 808 -14.04 47.06 -11.27
N ASN A 809 -14.43 48.34 -11.26
CA ASN A 809 -13.63 49.49 -10.81
C ASN A 809 -13.39 49.55 -9.28
N ASN A 810 -13.79 48.55 -8.50
CA ASN A 810 -13.75 48.55 -7.02
C ASN A 810 -12.73 47.58 -6.41
N THR A 811 -11.54 47.44 -7.01
CA THR A 811 -10.48 46.58 -6.46
C THR A 811 -9.44 47.43 -5.73
N ALA A 812 -9.24 47.20 -4.42
CA ALA A 812 -8.16 47.84 -3.67
C ALA A 812 -6.82 47.18 -4.02
N TYR A 813 -5.82 47.97 -4.43
CA TYR A 813 -4.47 47.51 -4.70
C TYR A 813 -3.56 47.82 -3.51
N VAL A 814 -2.80 46.82 -3.05
CA VAL A 814 -1.67 47.05 -2.14
C VAL A 814 -0.46 47.45 -2.97
N ARG A 815 0.19 48.57 -2.62
CA ARG A 815 1.42 49.06 -3.25
C ARG A 815 2.45 49.40 -2.18
N LEU A 816 3.71 49.10 -2.45
CA LEU A 816 4.82 49.67 -1.69
C LEU A 816 5.15 51.06 -2.26
N VAL A 817 5.23 52.06 -1.38
CA VAL A 817 5.49 53.45 -1.75
C VAL A 817 6.73 53.95 -1.01
N ARG A 818 7.54 54.77 -1.66
CA ARG A 818 8.71 55.42 -1.04
C ARG A 818 8.26 56.48 -0.04
N ARG A 819 8.94 56.60 1.11
CA ARG A 819 8.80 57.77 2.00
C ARG A 819 9.39 59.00 1.29
N GLU A 820 8.73 60.16 1.44
CA GLU A 820 9.16 61.42 0.82
C GLU A 820 10.53 61.90 1.33
N ASP A 821 10.96 61.40 2.48
CA ASP A 821 12.15 61.80 3.23
C ASP A 821 13.43 60.99 2.86
N ALA A 822 13.37 60.07 1.90
CA ALA A 822 14.49 59.22 1.48
C ALA A 822 15.16 59.74 0.20
N LEU A 823 16.37 60.31 0.34
CA LEU A 823 17.11 61.05 -0.71
C LEU A 823 17.86 60.20 -1.76
N ASP A 824 17.79 58.86 -1.73
CA ASP A 824 18.55 58.02 -2.66
C ASP A 824 17.77 57.66 -3.95
N ILE A 825 18.41 57.96 -5.10
CA ILE A 825 17.82 57.92 -6.45
C ILE A 825 17.97 56.53 -7.13
N GLU A 826 18.68 55.56 -6.55
CA GLU A 826 18.81 54.19 -7.11
C GLU A 826 17.99 53.11 -6.37
N PRO A 827 17.46 52.09 -7.08
CA PRO A 827 16.82 50.94 -6.43
C PRO A 827 17.88 50.14 -5.63
N SER A 828 17.91 50.31 -4.31
CA SER A 828 18.81 49.53 -3.48
C SER A 828 18.37 48.06 -3.43
N VAL A 829 19.32 47.13 -3.31
CA VAL A 829 19.06 45.69 -3.07
C VAL A 829 18.05 45.47 -1.94
N ARG A 830 18.02 46.39 -0.95
CA ARG A 830 17.07 46.38 0.17
C ARG A 830 15.63 46.66 -0.26
N GLN A 831 15.40 47.58 -1.22
CA GLN A 831 14.07 47.85 -1.78
C GLN A 831 13.54 46.65 -2.60
N GLY A 832 14.41 45.98 -3.35
CA GLY A 832 14.07 44.74 -4.06
C GLY A 832 13.64 43.62 -3.11
N LEU A 833 14.43 43.39 -2.05
CA LEU A 833 14.11 42.40 -1.02
C LEU A 833 12.77 42.68 -0.32
N ALA A 834 12.50 43.95 0.01
CA ALA A 834 11.22 44.35 0.62
C ALA A 834 10.04 44.10 -0.32
N PHE A 835 10.21 44.35 -1.63
CA PHE A 835 9.18 44.07 -2.64
C PHE A 835 8.89 42.58 -2.77
N ASP A 836 9.94 41.75 -2.81
CA ASP A 836 9.81 40.30 -2.92
C ASP A 836 9.12 39.69 -1.69
N LEU A 837 9.53 40.09 -0.48
CA LEU A 837 8.96 39.59 0.77
C LEU A 837 7.49 40.00 0.97
N VAL A 838 7.14 41.26 0.64
CA VAL A 838 5.74 41.72 0.71
C VAL A 838 4.88 41.02 -0.34
N SER A 839 5.40 40.81 -1.56
CA SER A 839 4.68 40.08 -2.60
C SER A 839 4.40 38.64 -2.16
N LEU A 840 5.40 37.95 -1.60
CA LEU A 840 5.24 36.61 -1.04
C LEU A 840 4.21 36.60 0.11
N LEU A 841 4.26 37.58 1.01
CA LEU A 841 3.33 37.69 2.13
C LEU A 841 1.87 37.85 1.66
N ILE A 842 1.62 38.67 0.65
CA ILE A 842 0.28 38.86 0.07
C ILE A 842 -0.19 37.58 -0.62
N GLU A 843 0.68 36.88 -1.36
CA GLU A 843 0.33 35.60 -1.96
C GLU A 843 -0.08 34.56 -0.91
N LEU A 844 0.70 34.41 0.16
CA LEU A 844 0.39 33.52 1.28
C LEU A 844 -0.95 33.86 1.94
N TYR A 845 -1.22 35.16 2.16
CA TYR A 845 -2.50 35.62 2.69
C TYR A 845 -3.68 35.25 1.80
N LEU A 846 -3.60 35.51 0.48
CA LEU A 846 -4.69 35.25 -0.44
C LEU A 846 -4.99 33.75 -0.59
N GLU A 847 -3.96 32.91 -0.63
CA GLU A 847 -4.13 31.45 -0.62
C GLU A 847 -4.80 30.97 0.67
N ALA A 848 -4.25 31.36 1.82
CA ALA A 848 -4.77 30.97 3.11
C ALA A 848 -6.22 31.42 3.32
N LYS A 849 -6.55 32.65 2.90
CA LYS A 849 -7.90 33.19 2.98
C LYS A 849 -8.91 32.38 2.16
N GLY A 850 -8.55 31.98 0.94
CA GLY A 850 -9.41 31.12 0.12
C GLY A 850 -9.70 29.77 0.79
N ILE A 851 -8.67 29.15 1.38
CA ILE A 851 -8.79 27.88 2.11
C ILE A 851 -9.62 28.06 3.40
N CYS A 852 -9.36 29.13 4.15
CA CYS A 852 -10.09 29.47 5.36
C CYS A 852 -11.58 29.71 5.08
N ASP A 853 -11.90 30.51 4.06
CA ASP A 853 -13.29 30.77 3.67
C ASP A 853 -14.02 29.49 3.27
N HIS A 854 -13.32 28.54 2.63
CA HIS A 854 -13.84 27.20 2.28
C HIS A 854 -14.17 26.38 3.54
N PHE A 855 -13.17 26.13 4.39
CA PHE A 855 -13.31 25.18 5.50
C PHE A 855 -14.09 25.74 6.69
N ILE A 856 -14.08 27.06 6.91
CA ILE A 856 -14.94 27.68 7.93
C ILE A 856 -16.42 27.45 7.61
N GLN A 857 -16.80 27.42 6.33
CA GLN A 857 -18.17 27.11 5.92
C GLN A 857 -18.53 25.63 6.15
N GLU A 858 -17.59 24.70 5.93
CA GLU A 858 -17.80 23.28 6.24
C GLU A 858 -17.95 23.04 7.75
N CYS A 859 -17.17 23.76 8.56
CA CYS A 859 -17.21 23.69 10.02
C CYS A 859 -18.51 24.17 10.67
N VAL A 860 -19.43 24.74 9.90
CA VAL A 860 -20.77 25.12 10.37
C VAL A 860 -21.56 23.89 10.84
N LEU A 861 -21.25 22.70 10.33
CA LEU A 861 -21.98 21.47 10.63
C LEU A 861 -21.48 20.74 11.88
N GLU A 862 -20.50 21.27 12.61
CA GLU A 862 -19.90 20.62 13.79
C GLU A 862 -20.92 20.30 14.89
N ASP A 863 -21.95 21.14 15.06
CA ASP A 863 -23.02 20.91 16.04
C ASP A 863 -23.85 19.65 15.71
N GLY A 864 -23.92 19.29 14.42
CA GLY A 864 -24.53 18.05 13.95
C GLY A 864 -23.56 16.86 13.86
N CYS A 865 -22.26 17.13 13.82
CA CYS A 865 -21.19 16.14 13.68
C CYS A 865 -20.08 16.39 14.73
N PRO A 866 -20.20 15.87 15.96
CA PRO A 866 -19.25 16.15 17.05
C PRO A 866 -17.79 15.85 16.72
N LYS A 867 -17.54 14.87 15.83
CA LYS A 867 -16.21 14.51 15.31
C LYS A 867 -15.48 15.67 14.64
N PHE A 868 -16.18 16.72 14.20
CA PHE A 868 -15.56 17.86 13.49
C PHE A 868 -14.95 18.88 14.44
N LYS A 869 -15.39 18.91 15.70
CA LYS A 869 -15.18 20.03 16.62
C LYS A 869 -13.70 20.37 16.78
N ASP A 870 -12.87 19.37 17.07
CA ASP A 870 -11.43 19.56 17.30
C ASP A 870 -10.72 20.09 16.03
N SER A 871 -11.02 19.51 14.87
CA SER A 871 -10.46 19.92 13.59
C SER A 871 -10.89 21.35 13.23
N CYS A 872 -12.16 21.66 13.45
CA CYS A 872 -12.75 22.97 13.16
C CYS A 872 -12.22 24.08 14.07
N ASP A 873 -12.01 23.80 15.35
CA ASP A 873 -11.39 24.74 16.27
C ASP A 873 -9.94 25.04 15.88
N LYS A 874 -9.18 24.02 15.45
CA LYS A 874 -7.84 24.22 14.88
C LYS A 874 -7.87 25.08 13.62
N ILE A 875 -8.77 24.80 12.68
CA ILE A 875 -8.94 25.59 11.45
C ILE A 875 -9.23 27.05 11.78
N ARG A 876 -10.22 27.31 12.65
CA ARG A 876 -10.57 28.68 13.06
C ARG A 876 -9.40 29.40 13.73
N LYS A 877 -8.64 28.69 14.57
CA LYS A 877 -7.46 29.23 15.23
C LYS A 877 -6.40 29.63 14.21
N SER A 878 -6.00 28.72 13.32
CA SER A 878 -5.01 29.01 12.27
C SER A 878 -5.46 30.13 11.34
N CYS A 879 -6.74 30.16 10.97
CA CYS A 879 -7.29 31.18 10.09
C CYS A 879 -7.24 32.61 10.67
N LYS A 880 -7.26 32.76 12.00
CA LYS A 880 -7.16 34.06 12.66
C LYS A 880 -5.73 34.63 12.63
N GLU A 881 -4.72 33.81 12.40
CA GLU A 881 -3.30 34.23 12.35
C GLU A 881 -2.97 34.98 11.04
N PHE A 882 -3.75 34.80 9.97
CA PHE A 882 -3.52 35.44 8.67
C PHE A 882 -3.99 36.90 8.65
N VAL A 883 -3.23 37.78 9.30
CA VAL A 883 -3.46 39.22 9.32
C VAL A 883 -2.30 39.93 8.61
N LEU A 884 -2.61 40.75 7.60
CA LEU A 884 -1.62 41.57 6.91
C LEU A 884 -1.11 42.73 7.79
N PRO A 885 0.12 43.23 7.57
CA PRO A 885 0.63 44.41 8.28
C PRO A 885 -0.20 45.67 8.03
N ASP A 886 -0.16 46.61 8.99
CA ASP A 886 -0.87 47.89 8.90
C ASP A 886 -0.36 48.72 7.71
N ALA A 887 -1.28 49.18 6.86
CA ALA A 887 -0.96 50.01 5.69
C ALA A 887 -1.40 51.47 5.89
N LYS A 888 -0.59 52.43 5.46
CA LYS A 888 -0.94 53.85 5.49
C LYS A 888 -1.86 54.22 4.33
N LEU A 889 -2.84 55.07 4.58
CA LEU A 889 -3.74 55.61 3.55
C LEU A 889 -2.97 56.58 2.65
N ARG A 890 -2.99 56.36 1.33
CA ARG A 890 -2.51 57.38 0.39
C ARG A 890 -3.65 58.36 0.14
N ALA A 891 -3.61 59.52 0.79
CA ALA A 891 -4.46 60.64 0.39
C ALA A 891 -3.99 61.09 -1.00
N THR A 892 -4.90 61.08 -1.99
CA THR A 892 -4.69 61.86 -3.22
C THR A 892 -4.66 63.32 -2.82
N ALA A 893 -3.46 63.90 -2.71
CA ALA A 893 -3.32 65.34 -2.71
C ALA A 893 -3.93 65.84 -4.03
N SER A 894 -4.94 66.70 -3.91
CA SER A 894 -5.55 67.42 -5.02
C SER A 894 -4.44 68.10 -5.80
N ILE A 895 -4.33 67.79 -7.09
CA ILE A 895 -3.60 68.62 -8.04
C ILE A 895 -4.34 69.97 -8.03
N SER A 896 -3.75 70.97 -7.37
CA SER A 896 -4.18 72.35 -7.54
C SER A 896 -4.00 72.71 -9.00
N THR A 897 -5.12 72.97 -9.66
CA THR A 897 -5.22 73.52 -11.00
C THR A 897 -4.29 74.72 -11.11
N THR A 898 -3.19 74.57 -11.84
CA THR A 898 -2.48 75.73 -12.39
C THR A 898 -2.99 75.88 -13.81
N THR A 899 -3.87 76.86 -14.00
CA THR A 899 -4.38 77.30 -15.28
C THR A 899 -3.20 77.76 -16.14
N LEU A 900 -2.92 77.05 -17.23
CA LEU A 900 -2.12 77.57 -18.34
C LEU A 900 -3.12 78.14 -19.35
N THR A 901 -3.18 79.47 -19.43
CA THR A 901 -3.93 80.21 -20.43
C THR A 901 -3.29 80.00 -21.80
N GLU A 902 -4.11 79.68 -22.81
CA GLU A 902 -3.69 79.70 -24.21
C GLU A 902 -3.24 81.11 -24.62
N SER A 903 -2.21 81.18 -25.46
CA SER A 903 -1.95 82.32 -26.34
C SER A 903 -1.62 81.77 -27.72
N THR A 904 -2.49 82.12 -28.66
CA THR A 904 -2.55 81.71 -30.06
C THR A 904 -1.56 82.48 -30.94
N THR A 905 -1.20 81.85 -32.07
CA THR A 905 -0.66 82.41 -33.35
C THR A 905 0.76 82.98 -33.32
N VAL A 906 1.65 82.73 -34.30
CA VAL A 906 1.53 82.44 -35.75
C VAL A 906 2.34 81.22 -36.16
#